data_AF-B7GED7-F1
#
_entry.id   AF-B7GED7-F1
#
_cell.length_a   1.000
_cell.length_b   1.000
_cell.length_c   1.000
_cell.angle_alpha   90.00
_cell.angle_beta   90.00
_cell.angle_gamma   90.00
#
_symmetry.space_group_name_H-M   'P 1'
#
loop_
_entity.id
_entity.type
_entity.pdbx_description
1 polymer ?
#
loop_
_entity_poly.entity_id
_entity_poly.type
_entity_poly.pdbx_seq_one_letter_code
_entity_poly.pdbx_strand_id
1 'polypeptide(L)'
;MTDMISKGPSLVFGASGEQGRVVVEGLVDTGYSPVYAFTRLKHDTYLTDAIGAKLITGDLENPDDVRIALRQTRAQTVYLVTTTALPTEIGQTTGFSAAATAEFQAIVNFFHLLKAVYDEDKLPRHVVLSTRDNVQEVTRKNFEETGDIWIDPLDDGSIVPHYSAKGKGAQYALKYLDDIGDLKLTCLALPFMYSNFLGFFCPLPNEGRTQWVLSASLGEGKVDMMGSADLAAIVPNIFANSDKYDGEIIRLVGERLTIDEVAGAFADLFGKDVIYNPLTPAEVAALPFAAAPAMAQMCQFLGDPRSLQHDLEVSKEVAFPKQLQRFEDWLLTHSDSTAFTQVGLDVDAPDIESVTVFGATSSEGVSVVKGLLADTRKSYRIRATTRHLDSEKAKALQKLDPSRIDLVYADFDDIDSCRAALAGEFSQGVFLATDFYEDAAQDMEAEEQHAKNVIDACEAAKNVKHVVFSTMESVEEMNQKLNLGLPKVIDNKGKEGTIVQFDAKARAAAYARTKKISVTYVLMPCYSEVFFDMIEKRIEQGKEKLVLTIPLKNDAKVMCMSVDELGPAVANIFDSYQVYAGHEIGLVTDFVSVAEVKDLIAEIFLANEKDAMTLETEEVSSDDWIEAKDTYMKDLGQMFAYMSHSDAVKMRRSIAKTMKLVPEARALRQWVEQNRENVAFREKLGLR
;
A
#
# COMPACT_ATOMS: atom_id res chain seq x y z
N MET A 1 5.82 -4.13 -28.58
CA MET A 1 4.49 -4.57 -28.12
C MET A 1 4.43 -6.10 -28.20
N THR A 2 4.93 -6.80 -27.18
CA THR A 2 4.22 -8.01 -26.74
C THR A 2 3.09 -7.45 -25.88
N ASP A 3 1.88 -7.46 -26.42
CA ASP A 3 0.68 -7.03 -25.69
C ASP A 3 0.68 -7.71 -24.31
N MET A 4 0.87 -6.94 -23.23
CA MET A 4 0.21 -7.33 -21.99
C MET A 4 -1.26 -7.31 -22.37
N ILE A 5 -1.83 -8.50 -22.53
CA ILE A 5 -3.26 -8.65 -22.80
C ILE A 5 -3.94 -7.92 -21.64
N SER A 6 -4.47 -6.73 -21.92
CA SER A 6 -5.28 -5.96 -20.97
C SER A 6 -6.27 -6.94 -20.37
N LYS A 7 -6.23 -7.12 -19.04
CA LYS A 7 -7.22 -7.97 -18.40
C LYS A 7 -8.58 -7.34 -18.66
N GLY A 8 -9.56 -8.19 -18.96
CA GLY A 8 -10.84 -7.76 -19.51
C GLY A 8 -11.60 -6.77 -18.59
N PRO A 9 -12.66 -6.14 -19.11
CA PRO A 9 -13.44 -5.18 -18.34
C PRO A 9 -13.95 -5.79 -17.02
N SER A 10 -13.87 -5.05 -15.92
CA SER A 10 -14.33 -5.49 -14.59
C SER A 10 -15.42 -4.57 -14.06
N LEU A 11 -16.37 -5.10 -13.29
CA LEU A 11 -17.43 -4.31 -12.66
C LEU A 11 -17.50 -4.62 -11.16
N VAL A 12 -17.43 -3.56 -10.35
CA VAL A 12 -17.50 -3.63 -8.88
C VAL A 12 -18.80 -3.01 -8.40
N PHE A 13 -19.69 -3.80 -7.82
CA PHE A 13 -20.89 -3.30 -7.13
C PHE A 13 -20.56 -2.93 -5.70
N GLY A 14 -21.05 -1.77 -5.23
CA GLY A 14 -20.71 -1.23 -3.90
C GLY A 14 -19.34 -0.54 -3.88
N ALA A 15 -18.90 -0.01 -5.03
CA ALA A 15 -17.54 0.48 -5.25
C ALA A 15 -17.12 1.69 -4.39
N SER A 16 -18.07 2.45 -3.86
CA SER A 16 -17.77 3.58 -2.95
C SER A 16 -17.70 3.18 -1.47
N GLY A 17 -18.04 1.94 -1.14
CA GLY A 17 -17.90 1.38 0.21
C GLY A 17 -16.47 0.92 0.48
N GLU A 18 -16.18 0.62 1.75
CA GLU A 18 -14.83 0.23 2.21
C GLU A 18 -14.21 -0.90 1.37
N GLN A 19 -14.91 -2.02 1.23
CA GLN A 19 -14.40 -3.19 0.48
C GLN A 19 -14.35 -2.90 -1.02
N GLY A 20 -15.41 -2.32 -1.59
CA GLY A 20 -15.52 -2.09 -3.02
C GLY A 20 -14.45 -1.13 -3.54
N ARG A 21 -14.13 -0.06 -2.80
CA ARG A 21 -13.11 0.92 -3.18
C ARG A 21 -11.74 0.26 -3.29
N VAL A 22 -11.35 -0.51 -2.28
CA VAL A 22 -10.07 -1.23 -2.26
C VAL A 22 -9.99 -2.25 -3.41
N VAL A 23 -11.10 -2.92 -3.75
CA VAL A 23 -11.13 -3.84 -4.89
C VAL A 23 -10.98 -3.09 -6.22
N VAL A 24 -11.57 -1.91 -6.38
CA VAL A 24 -11.36 -1.07 -7.57
C VAL A 24 -9.89 -0.71 -7.72
N GLU A 25 -9.24 -0.24 -6.64
CA GLU A 25 -7.81 0.06 -6.61
C GLU A 25 -6.99 -1.14 -7.05
N GLY A 26 -7.21 -2.30 -6.42
CA GLY A 26 -6.49 -3.53 -6.74
C GLY A 26 -6.67 -3.99 -8.17
N LEU A 27 -7.86 -3.85 -8.76
CA LEU A 27 -8.12 -4.20 -10.15
C LEU A 27 -7.37 -3.27 -11.11
N VAL A 28 -7.38 -1.96 -10.85
CA VAL A 28 -6.61 -0.99 -11.67
C VAL A 28 -5.11 -1.28 -11.57
N ASP A 29 -4.59 -1.41 -10.35
CA ASP A 29 -3.17 -1.66 -10.08
C ASP A 29 -2.67 -2.97 -10.73
N THR A 30 -3.56 -3.94 -10.91
CA THR A 30 -3.26 -5.26 -11.52
C THR A 30 -3.58 -5.36 -13.00
N GLY A 31 -3.85 -4.23 -13.66
CA GLY A 31 -3.95 -4.12 -15.12
C GLY A 31 -5.31 -4.50 -15.71
N TYR A 32 -6.39 -4.56 -14.91
CA TYR A 32 -7.74 -4.64 -15.45
C TYR A 32 -8.13 -3.31 -16.08
N SER A 33 -8.69 -3.36 -17.28
CA SER A 33 -9.16 -2.14 -17.95
C SER A 33 -10.25 -2.42 -18.99
N PRO A 34 -11.32 -1.61 -19.02
CA PRO A 34 -11.70 -0.63 -18.01
C PRO A 34 -12.20 -1.31 -16.71
N VAL A 35 -11.95 -0.67 -15.57
CA VAL A 35 -12.61 -0.99 -14.29
C VAL A 35 -13.79 -0.06 -14.09
N TYR A 36 -14.98 -0.63 -13.91
CA TYR A 36 -16.23 0.10 -13.65
C TYR A 36 -16.60 0.04 -12.18
N ALA A 37 -16.86 1.21 -11.60
CA ALA A 37 -17.26 1.40 -10.21
C ALA A 37 -18.77 1.71 -10.15
N PHE A 38 -19.59 0.75 -9.73
CA PHE A 38 -21.03 0.95 -9.55
C PHE A 38 -21.34 1.46 -8.14
N THR A 39 -21.94 2.65 -8.07
CA THR A 39 -22.24 3.35 -6.81
C THR A 39 -23.48 4.22 -6.93
N ARG A 40 -24.08 4.57 -5.78
CA ARG A 40 -25.14 5.59 -5.71
C ARG A 40 -24.61 7.02 -5.86
N LEU A 41 -23.28 7.23 -5.73
CA LEU A 41 -22.66 8.54 -5.88
C LEU A 41 -22.70 9.00 -7.34
N LYS A 42 -23.03 10.28 -7.55
CA LYS A 42 -22.98 10.91 -8.88
C LYS A 42 -21.56 11.33 -9.28
N HIS A 43 -20.73 11.61 -8.27
CA HIS A 43 -19.34 12.03 -8.42
C HIS A 43 -18.52 11.41 -7.28
N ASP A 44 -17.37 10.84 -7.62
CA ASP A 44 -16.35 10.36 -6.67
C ASP A 44 -14.99 10.58 -7.34
N THR A 45 -14.39 11.75 -7.11
CA THR A 45 -13.13 12.17 -7.75
C THR A 45 -11.96 11.28 -7.37
N TYR A 46 -12.04 10.60 -6.23
CA TYR A 46 -11.04 9.61 -5.86
C TYR A 46 -11.12 8.41 -6.81
N LEU A 47 -12.30 7.79 -6.96
CA LEU A 47 -12.47 6.66 -7.87
C LEU A 47 -12.20 7.03 -9.33
N THR A 48 -12.56 8.24 -9.78
CA THR A 48 -12.36 8.65 -11.18
C THR A 48 -10.98 9.23 -11.44
N ASP A 49 -10.61 10.32 -10.77
CA ASP A 49 -9.46 11.15 -11.17
C ASP A 49 -8.17 10.60 -10.56
N ALA A 50 -8.21 10.09 -9.33
CA ALA A 50 -7.03 9.53 -8.65
C ALA A 50 -6.78 8.07 -9.02
N ILE A 51 -7.83 7.24 -9.12
CA ILE A 51 -7.72 5.80 -9.41
C ILE A 51 -7.95 5.49 -10.90
N GLY A 52 -8.62 6.34 -11.68
CA GLY A 52 -8.85 6.09 -13.11
C GLY A 52 -10.01 5.13 -13.42
N ALA A 53 -10.88 4.82 -12.45
CA ALA A 53 -12.05 3.98 -12.66
C ALA A 53 -13.20 4.73 -13.36
N LYS A 54 -14.05 3.99 -14.07
CA LYS A 54 -15.24 4.54 -14.74
C LYS A 54 -16.47 4.40 -13.85
N LEU A 55 -17.07 5.51 -13.46
CA LEU A 55 -18.25 5.51 -12.60
C LEU A 55 -19.51 5.06 -13.35
N ILE A 56 -20.30 4.18 -12.73
CA ILE A 56 -21.67 3.86 -13.14
C ILE A 56 -22.58 4.20 -11.96
N THR A 57 -23.44 5.20 -12.12
CA THR A 57 -24.39 5.57 -11.05
C THR A 57 -25.63 4.69 -11.11
N GLY A 58 -26.01 4.08 -9.99
CA GLY A 58 -27.23 3.29 -9.87
C GLY A 58 -27.47 2.74 -8.46
N ASP A 59 -28.62 2.10 -8.28
CA ASP A 59 -28.96 1.39 -7.05
C ASP A 59 -28.95 -0.14 -7.26
N LEU A 60 -28.30 -0.87 -6.35
CA LEU A 60 -28.29 -2.34 -6.38
C LEU A 60 -29.70 -2.93 -6.14
N GLU A 61 -30.56 -2.20 -5.43
CA GLU A 61 -31.94 -2.60 -5.18
C GLU A 61 -32.86 -2.33 -6.40
N ASN A 62 -32.39 -1.59 -7.40
CA ASN A 62 -33.11 -1.32 -8.64
C ASN A 62 -32.68 -2.31 -9.75
N PRO A 63 -33.57 -3.23 -10.17
CA PRO A 63 -33.25 -4.24 -11.18
C PRO A 63 -32.79 -3.66 -12.53
N ASP A 64 -33.31 -2.51 -12.92
CA ASP A 64 -32.97 -1.90 -14.21
C ASP A 64 -31.56 -1.32 -14.18
N ASP A 65 -31.16 -0.67 -13.09
CA ASP A 65 -29.80 -0.13 -12.93
C ASP A 65 -28.76 -1.25 -12.97
N VAL A 66 -29.01 -2.36 -12.28
CA VAL A 66 -28.13 -3.54 -12.27
C VAL A 66 -28.03 -4.15 -13.67
N ARG A 67 -29.17 -4.33 -14.37
CA ARG A 67 -29.20 -4.88 -15.73
C ARG A 67 -28.44 -3.98 -16.71
N ILE A 68 -28.65 -2.67 -16.63
CA ILE A 68 -27.97 -1.67 -17.46
C ILE A 68 -26.46 -1.74 -17.20
N ALA A 69 -26.04 -1.75 -15.94
CA ALA A 69 -24.62 -1.83 -15.59
C ALA A 69 -23.96 -3.10 -16.13
N LEU A 70 -24.58 -4.28 -15.94
CA LEU A 70 -24.05 -5.55 -16.45
C LEU A 70 -23.90 -5.54 -17.98
N ARG A 71 -24.92 -5.06 -18.71
CA ARG A 71 -24.90 -5.04 -20.19
C ARG A 71 -23.96 -3.99 -20.78
N GLN A 72 -24.00 -2.76 -20.26
CA GLN A 72 -23.21 -1.65 -20.81
C GLN A 72 -21.72 -1.84 -20.61
N THR A 73 -21.32 -2.39 -19.46
CA THR A 73 -19.90 -2.56 -19.13
C THR A 73 -19.27 -3.73 -19.87
N ARG A 74 -20.08 -4.72 -20.26
CA ARG A 74 -19.62 -6.01 -20.80
C ARG A 74 -18.51 -6.62 -19.95
N ALA A 75 -18.65 -6.49 -18.63
CA ALA A 75 -17.64 -6.95 -17.68
C ALA A 75 -17.43 -8.46 -17.79
N GLN A 76 -16.18 -8.89 -17.88
CA GLN A 76 -15.80 -10.30 -17.82
C GLN A 76 -15.75 -10.80 -16.38
N THR A 77 -15.42 -9.92 -15.44
CA THR A 77 -15.33 -10.20 -14.02
C THR A 77 -16.22 -9.26 -13.24
N VAL A 78 -16.93 -9.78 -12.25
CA VAL A 78 -17.82 -9.01 -11.40
C VAL A 78 -17.49 -9.25 -9.94
N TYR A 79 -17.32 -8.18 -9.17
CA TYR A 79 -17.25 -8.23 -7.71
C TYR A 79 -18.54 -7.67 -7.12
N LEU A 80 -19.17 -8.42 -6.22
CA LEU A 80 -20.37 -8.00 -5.51
C LEU A 80 -20.11 -7.90 -4.01
N VAL A 81 -20.30 -6.71 -3.46
CA VAL A 81 -20.47 -6.50 -2.02
C VAL A 81 -21.86 -5.96 -1.73
N THR A 82 -22.49 -6.50 -0.69
CA THR A 82 -23.78 -6.05 -0.14
C THR A 82 -23.62 -5.53 1.27
N THR A 83 -24.57 -4.75 1.77
CA THR A 83 -24.54 -4.21 3.13
C THR A 83 -25.92 -4.33 3.77
N THR A 84 -25.95 -4.81 5.01
CA THR A 84 -27.15 -4.76 5.85
C THR A 84 -27.32 -3.33 6.38
N ALA A 85 -28.43 -2.68 6.06
CA ALA A 85 -28.72 -1.35 6.62
C ALA A 85 -28.99 -1.44 8.13
N LEU A 86 -28.34 -0.60 8.93
CA LEU A 86 -28.67 -0.45 10.34
C LEU A 86 -29.95 0.41 10.46
N PRO A 87 -30.97 -0.03 11.24
CA PRO A 87 -32.15 0.78 11.48
C PRO A 87 -31.78 2.05 12.27
N THR A 88 -32.26 3.21 11.81
CA THR A 88 -31.88 4.54 12.32
C THR A 88 -32.71 5.02 13.52
N GLU A 89 -33.71 4.26 13.98
CA GLU A 89 -34.60 4.64 15.09
C GLU A 89 -34.45 3.74 16.34
N ILE A 90 -34.40 4.36 17.52
CA ILE A 90 -34.39 3.71 18.83
C ILE A 90 -35.78 3.15 19.12
N GLY A 91 -35.91 1.83 19.33
CA GLY A 91 -37.15 1.20 19.83
C GLY A 91 -37.83 0.18 18.90
N GLN A 92 -37.30 -0.11 17.70
CA GLN A 92 -37.81 -1.17 16.83
C GLN A 92 -36.90 -2.41 16.84
N THR A 93 -37.26 -3.46 17.59
CA THR A 93 -36.56 -4.77 17.55
C THR A 93 -36.71 -5.48 16.20
N THR A 94 -37.73 -5.14 15.41
CA THR A 94 -38.02 -5.76 14.10
C THR A 94 -37.18 -5.20 12.94
N GLY A 95 -36.41 -4.13 13.14
CA GLY A 95 -35.74 -3.41 12.04
C GLY A 95 -34.50 -4.11 11.46
N PHE A 96 -33.67 -4.74 12.29
CA PHE A 96 -32.38 -5.28 11.87
C PHE A 96 -32.49 -6.62 11.12
N SER A 97 -33.34 -7.54 11.60
CA SER A 97 -33.64 -8.78 10.88
C SER A 97 -34.39 -8.57 9.57
N ALA A 98 -35.24 -7.55 9.51
CA ALA A 98 -35.90 -7.15 8.26
C ALA A 98 -34.88 -6.61 7.24
N ALA A 99 -33.92 -5.78 7.67
CA ALA A 99 -32.83 -5.32 6.81
C ALA A 99 -31.96 -6.47 6.30
N ALA A 100 -31.64 -7.45 7.15
CA ALA A 100 -30.92 -8.65 6.73
C ALA A 100 -31.72 -9.47 5.71
N THR A 101 -33.03 -9.59 5.90
CA THR A 101 -33.93 -10.28 4.95
C THR A 101 -33.96 -9.56 3.60
N ALA A 102 -34.04 -8.22 3.61
CA ALA A 102 -33.98 -7.42 2.39
C ALA A 102 -32.64 -7.59 1.66
N GLU A 103 -31.53 -7.66 2.39
CA GLU A 103 -30.21 -7.93 1.82
C GLU A 103 -30.13 -9.32 1.17
N PHE A 104 -30.63 -10.37 1.83
CA PHE A 104 -30.72 -11.70 1.22
C PHE A 104 -31.51 -11.66 -0.09
N GLN A 105 -32.65 -10.96 -0.11
CA GLN A 105 -33.46 -10.83 -1.32
C GLN A 105 -32.74 -10.03 -2.41
N ALA A 106 -31.95 -9.01 -2.06
CA ALA A 106 -31.13 -8.27 -3.00
C ALA A 106 -30.07 -9.17 -3.67
N ILE A 107 -29.42 -10.06 -2.90
CA ILE A 107 -28.48 -11.06 -3.45
C ILE A 107 -29.20 -11.99 -4.42
N VAL A 108 -30.36 -12.55 -4.03
CA VAL A 108 -31.17 -13.42 -4.90
C VAL A 108 -31.55 -12.71 -6.20
N ASN A 109 -32.08 -11.48 -6.09
CA ASN A 109 -32.49 -10.68 -7.25
C ASN A 109 -31.30 -10.38 -8.17
N PHE A 110 -30.14 -10.07 -7.61
CA PHE A 110 -28.92 -9.85 -8.38
C PHE A 110 -28.55 -11.09 -9.21
N PHE A 111 -28.53 -12.28 -8.61
CA PHE A 111 -28.15 -13.50 -9.33
C PHE A 111 -29.19 -13.92 -10.38
N HIS A 112 -30.48 -13.66 -10.14
CA HIS A 112 -31.51 -13.79 -11.19
C HIS A 112 -31.22 -12.88 -12.39
N LEU A 113 -30.90 -11.60 -12.15
CA LEU A 113 -30.59 -10.64 -13.21
C LEU A 113 -29.28 -10.98 -13.92
N LEU A 114 -28.26 -11.38 -13.17
CA LEU A 114 -26.96 -11.80 -13.70
C LEU A 114 -27.12 -13.00 -14.61
N LYS A 115 -27.86 -14.04 -14.19
CA LYS A 115 -28.14 -15.20 -15.04
C LYS A 115 -28.93 -14.82 -16.30
N ALA A 116 -29.93 -13.94 -16.18
CA ALA A 116 -30.70 -13.47 -17.34
C ALA A 116 -29.83 -12.71 -18.36
N VAL A 117 -28.91 -11.86 -17.90
CA VAL A 117 -27.93 -11.19 -18.77
C VAL A 117 -26.95 -12.21 -19.36
N TYR A 118 -26.48 -13.15 -18.55
CA TYR A 118 -25.56 -14.18 -18.97
C TYR A 118 -26.12 -15.09 -20.07
N ASP A 119 -27.40 -15.48 -19.96
CA ASP A 119 -28.06 -16.34 -20.95
C ASP A 119 -28.07 -15.71 -22.35
N GLU A 120 -28.10 -14.37 -22.44
CA GLU A 120 -28.04 -13.61 -23.68
C GLU A 120 -26.59 -13.30 -24.12
N ASP A 121 -25.79 -12.74 -23.21
CA ASP A 121 -24.52 -12.09 -23.56
C ASP A 121 -23.28 -12.97 -23.31
N LYS A 122 -23.45 -14.07 -22.57
CA LYS A 122 -22.37 -14.97 -22.09
C LYS A 122 -21.28 -14.22 -21.31
N LEU A 123 -21.69 -13.20 -20.56
CA LEU A 123 -20.89 -12.39 -19.65
C LEU A 123 -21.69 -12.08 -18.38
N PRO A 124 -21.04 -11.94 -17.21
CA PRO A 124 -19.61 -12.14 -16.95
C PRO A 124 -19.18 -13.61 -17.00
N ARG A 125 -17.89 -13.90 -16.92
CA ARG A 125 -17.33 -15.28 -16.85
C ARG A 125 -16.93 -15.70 -15.45
N HIS A 126 -16.70 -14.74 -14.55
CA HIS A 126 -16.39 -15.03 -13.16
C HIS A 126 -16.99 -13.96 -12.24
N VAL A 127 -17.66 -14.41 -11.19
CA VAL A 127 -18.22 -13.57 -10.13
C VAL A 127 -17.50 -13.88 -8.82
N VAL A 128 -17.11 -12.84 -8.10
CA VAL A 128 -16.66 -12.94 -6.72
C VAL A 128 -17.68 -12.26 -5.83
N LEU A 129 -18.23 -13.00 -4.87
CA LEU A 129 -19.23 -12.53 -3.91
C LEU A 129 -18.60 -12.37 -2.51
N SER A 130 -18.61 -11.16 -1.96
CA SER A 130 -18.30 -10.94 -0.55
C SER A 130 -19.47 -11.39 0.34
N THR A 131 -19.19 -12.21 1.36
CA THR A 131 -20.20 -12.85 2.19
C THR A 131 -19.75 -13.04 3.66
N ARG A 132 -20.57 -13.76 4.43
CA ARG A 132 -20.39 -14.23 5.81
C ARG A 132 -20.92 -15.65 5.94
N ASP A 133 -20.66 -16.31 7.06
CA ASP A 133 -21.21 -17.64 7.30
C ASP A 133 -22.72 -17.62 7.54
N ASN A 134 -23.40 -18.70 7.15
CA ASN A 134 -24.80 -18.92 7.50
C ASN A 134 -24.89 -19.40 8.97
N VAL A 135 -24.80 -18.47 9.93
CA VAL A 135 -24.72 -18.80 11.36
C VAL A 135 -25.92 -19.58 11.85
N GLN A 136 -27.12 -19.29 11.33
CA GLN A 136 -28.33 -20.04 11.68
C GLN A 136 -28.21 -21.53 11.29
N GLU A 137 -27.65 -21.82 10.12
CA GLU A 137 -27.40 -23.20 9.68
C GLU A 137 -26.29 -23.88 10.48
N VAL A 138 -25.21 -23.16 10.80
CA VAL A 138 -24.12 -23.67 11.65
C VAL A 138 -24.66 -24.03 13.03
N THR A 139 -25.45 -23.15 13.64
CA THR A 139 -26.05 -23.37 14.96
C THR A 139 -27.02 -24.54 14.95
N ARG A 140 -27.86 -24.65 13.89
CA ARG A 140 -28.78 -25.78 13.70
C ARG A 140 -28.03 -27.12 13.62
N LYS A 141 -26.98 -27.20 12.80
CA LYS A 141 -26.16 -28.42 12.67
C LYS A 141 -25.47 -28.79 13.99
N ASN A 142 -24.89 -27.82 14.69
CA ASN A 142 -24.30 -28.05 16.01
C ASN A 142 -25.34 -28.63 16.98
N PHE A 143 -26.55 -28.09 17.01
CA PHE A 143 -27.63 -28.61 17.86
C PHE A 143 -28.03 -30.04 17.48
N GLU A 144 -28.12 -30.35 16.18
CA GLU A 144 -28.43 -31.71 15.71
C GLU A 144 -27.35 -32.73 16.08
N GLU A 145 -26.09 -32.31 16.12
CA GLU A 145 -24.95 -33.16 16.45
C GLU A 145 -24.74 -33.32 17.97
N THR A 146 -24.95 -32.26 18.74
CA THR A 146 -24.54 -32.20 20.16
C THR A 146 -25.73 -32.13 21.14
N GLY A 147 -26.91 -31.71 20.68
CA GLY A 147 -28.05 -31.37 21.52
C GLY A 147 -27.90 -30.04 22.28
N ASP A 148 -26.79 -29.32 22.08
CA ASP A 148 -26.49 -28.06 22.77
C ASP A 148 -26.97 -26.84 21.98
N ILE A 149 -27.74 -25.97 22.64
CA ILE A 149 -28.13 -24.68 22.08
C ILE A 149 -27.03 -23.68 22.39
N TRP A 150 -26.22 -23.40 21.38
CA TRP A 150 -25.09 -22.48 21.48
C TRP A 150 -25.53 -21.01 21.50
N ILE A 151 -26.34 -20.59 20.52
CA ILE A 151 -26.84 -19.22 20.38
C ILE A 151 -28.35 -19.26 20.38
N ASP A 152 -28.97 -18.60 21.36
CA ASP A 152 -30.42 -18.49 21.47
C ASP A 152 -30.97 -17.63 20.31
N PRO A 153 -32.04 -18.07 19.61
CA PRO A 153 -32.69 -17.25 18.59
C PRO A 153 -33.27 -15.94 19.16
N LEU A 154 -33.35 -14.91 18.31
CA LEU A 154 -34.11 -13.68 18.61
C LEU A 154 -35.61 -13.97 18.64
N ASP A 155 -36.43 -13.00 19.08
CA ASP A 155 -37.89 -13.12 19.16
C ASP A 155 -38.56 -13.52 17.83
N ASP A 156 -37.96 -13.14 16.71
CA ASP A 156 -38.43 -13.49 15.35
C ASP A 156 -37.86 -14.83 14.84
N GLY A 157 -37.12 -15.57 15.67
CA GLY A 157 -36.50 -16.85 15.37
C GLY A 157 -35.18 -16.76 14.59
N SER A 158 -34.68 -15.57 14.31
CA SER A 158 -33.42 -15.39 13.59
C SER A 158 -32.19 -15.53 14.50
N ILE A 159 -31.06 -15.93 13.92
CA ILE A 159 -29.76 -16.05 14.60
C ILE A 159 -28.73 -15.29 13.78
N VAL A 160 -28.06 -14.31 14.39
CA VAL A 160 -27.09 -13.39 13.74
C VAL A 160 -27.57 -12.96 12.36
N PRO A 161 -28.69 -12.21 12.26
CA PRO A 161 -29.49 -12.14 11.03
C PRO A 161 -28.70 -11.69 9.81
N HIS A 162 -27.85 -10.67 9.98
CA HIS A 162 -26.99 -10.11 8.94
C HIS A 162 -25.91 -11.08 8.40
N TYR A 163 -25.29 -11.91 9.26
CA TYR A 163 -24.36 -12.95 8.77
C TYR A 163 -25.15 -14.06 8.08
N SER A 164 -26.21 -14.53 8.72
CA SER A 164 -27.06 -15.59 8.18
C SER A 164 -27.65 -15.24 6.82
N ALA A 165 -28.09 -14.01 6.61
CA ALA A 165 -28.60 -13.54 5.33
C ALA A 165 -27.54 -13.60 4.21
N LYS A 166 -26.33 -13.10 4.46
CA LYS A 166 -25.20 -13.16 3.51
C LYS A 166 -24.82 -14.61 3.20
N GLY A 167 -24.66 -15.44 4.23
CA GLY A 167 -24.33 -16.86 4.06
C GLY A 167 -25.40 -17.64 3.29
N LYS A 168 -26.69 -17.40 3.58
CA LYS A 168 -27.80 -17.95 2.79
C LYS A 168 -27.75 -17.48 1.34
N GLY A 169 -27.43 -16.21 1.10
CA GLY A 169 -27.27 -15.64 -0.24
C GLY A 169 -26.16 -16.33 -1.03
N ALA A 170 -25.00 -16.56 -0.41
CA ALA A 170 -23.90 -17.29 -1.04
C ALA A 170 -24.25 -18.75 -1.35
N GLN A 171 -24.87 -19.46 -0.39
CA GLN A 171 -25.35 -20.83 -0.60
C GLN A 171 -26.40 -20.91 -1.72
N TYR A 172 -27.31 -19.94 -1.76
CA TYR A 172 -28.29 -19.82 -2.83
C TYR A 172 -27.61 -19.61 -4.18
N ALA A 173 -26.68 -18.65 -4.28
CA ALA A 173 -25.99 -18.32 -5.53
C ALA A 173 -25.19 -19.52 -6.09
N LEU A 174 -24.43 -20.21 -5.24
CA LEU A 174 -23.70 -21.42 -5.62
C LEU A 174 -24.63 -22.49 -6.19
N LYS A 175 -25.75 -22.76 -5.50
CA LYS A 175 -26.74 -23.73 -5.98
C LYS A 175 -27.46 -23.25 -7.25
N TYR A 176 -27.71 -21.95 -7.38
CA TYR A 176 -28.47 -21.38 -8.49
C TYR A 176 -27.68 -21.32 -9.80
N LEU A 177 -26.35 -21.28 -9.72
CA LEU A 177 -25.45 -21.25 -10.88
C LEU A 177 -24.77 -22.60 -11.17
N ASP A 178 -25.02 -23.64 -10.37
CA ASP A 178 -24.40 -24.96 -10.48
C ASP A 178 -24.60 -25.64 -11.85
N ASP A 179 -25.67 -25.27 -12.58
CA ASP A 179 -25.95 -25.78 -13.93
C ASP A 179 -25.28 -24.98 -15.06
N ILE A 180 -24.56 -23.89 -14.74
CA ILE A 180 -23.93 -22.99 -15.71
C ILE A 180 -22.41 -23.19 -15.71
N GLY A 181 -21.95 -24.24 -16.39
CA GLY A 181 -20.54 -24.66 -16.33
C GLY A 181 -19.49 -23.69 -16.89
N ASP A 182 -19.86 -22.60 -17.55
CA ASP A 182 -18.93 -21.58 -18.08
C ASP A 182 -19.03 -20.20 -17.39
N LEU A 183 -19.84 -20.10 -16.32
CA LEU A 183 -19.91 -18.95 -15.40
C LEU A 183 -19.44 -19.38 -14.01
N LYS A 184 -18.27 -18.89 -13.62
CA LYS A 184 -17.65 -19.27 -12.34
C LYS A 184 -18.14 -18.38 -11.20
N LEU A 185 -18.22 -18.94 -9.99
CA LEU A 185 -18.56 -18.21 -8.77
C LEU A 185 -17.60 -18.58 -7.63
N THR A 186 -16.95 -17.57 -7.05
CA THR A 186 -16.18 -17.70 -5.80
C THR A 186 -16.81 -16.85 -4.71
N CYS A 187 -16.96 -17.39 -3.51
CA CYS A 187 -17.49 -16.66 -2.36
C CYS A 187 -16.38 -16.38 -1.35
N LEU A 188 -16.29 -15.14 -0.85
CA LEU A 188 -15.34 -14.73 0.19
C LEU A 188 -16.07 -14.52 1.51
N ALA A 189 -15.94 -15.46 2.42
CA ALA A 189 -16.39 -15.30 3.80
C ALA A 189 -15.32 -14.50 4.56
N LEU A 190 -15.62 -13.24 4.85
CA LEU A 190 -14.67 -12.36 5.57
C LEU A 190 -14.89 -12.47 7.09
N PRO A 191 -13.82 -12.32 7.89
CA PRO A 191 -13.86 -12.42 9.33
C PRO A 191 -14.29 -11.06 9.94
N PHE A 192 -13.95 -10.83 11.21
CA PHE A 192 -14.10 -9.51 11.82
C PHE A 192 -13.20 -8.49 11.12
N MET A 193 -13.76 -7.36 10.67
CA MET A 193 -12.98 -6.34 9.97
C MET A 193 -12.33 -5.39 10.97
N TYR A 194 -11.06 -5.02 10.78
CA TYR A 194 -10.42 -4.04 11.67
C TYR A 194 -11.19 -2.70 11.71
N SER A 195 -11.82 -2.29 10.61
CA SER A 195 -12.65 -1.08 10.55
C SER A 195 -13.82 -1.05 11.54
N ASN A 196 -14.21 -2.18 12.11
CA ASN A 196 -15.19 -2.24 13.19
C ASN A 196 -14.75 -1.44 14.43
N PHE A 197 -13.43 -1.26 14.64
CA PHE A 197 -12.87 -0.42 15.71
C PHE A 197 -13.03 1.08 15.45
N LEU A 198 -13.44 1.51 14.25
CA LEU A 198 -13.81 2.90 13.98
C LEU A 198 -15.27 3.21 14.36
N GLY A 199 -16.02 2.18 14.76
CA GLY A 199 -17.45 2.28 15.07
C GLY A 199 -17.78 1.68 16.41
N PHE A 200 -18.66 0.68 16.41
CA PHE A 200 -19.21 0.06 17.62
C PHE A 200 -18.16 -0.43 18.62
N PHE A 201 -16.99 -0.87 18.12
CA PHE A 201 -15.91 -1.41 18.94
C PHE A 201 -14.81 -0.39 19.25
N CYS A 202 -15.00 0.90 18.96
CA CYS A 202 -14.03 1.93 19.32
C CYS A 202 -13.83 1.99 20.85
N PRO A 203 -12.58 2.02 21.38
CA PRO A 203 -12.37 2.16 22.82
C PRO A 203 -12.95 3.49 23.34
N LEU A 204 -13.76 3.43 24.40
CA LEU A 204 -14.41 4.62 24.98
C LEU A 204 -13.74 5.03 26.28
N PRO A 205 -13.54 6.34 26.54
CA PRO A 205 -12.96 6.81 27.78
C PRO A 205 -13.90 6.59 28.97
N ASN A 206 -13.33 6.36 30.15
CA ASN A 206 -14.04 6.51 31.41
C ASN A 206 -14.41 8.00 31.67
N GLU A 207 -15.23 8.27 32.69
CA GLU A 207 -15.66 9.65 33.02
C GLU A 207 -14.49 10.62 33.23
N GLY A 208 -13.35 10.12 33.72
CA GLY A 208 -12.14 10.91 33.96
C GLY A 208 -11.22 11.10 32.74
N ARG A 209 -11.50 10.42 31.61
CA ARG A 209 -10.60 10.31 30.45
C ARG A 209 -9.17 9.91 30.81
N THR A 210 -9.02 9.04 31.81
CA THR A 210 -7.72 8.51 32.24
C THR A 210 -7.47 7.09 31.75
N GLN A 211 -8.53 6.40 31.32
CA GLN A 211 -8.49 5.04 30.81
C GLN A 211 -9.57 4.89 29.73
N TRP A 212 -9.25 4.14 28.68
CA TRP A 212 -10.15 3.78 27.59
C TRP A 212 -10.47 2.30 27.67
N VAL A 213 -11.71 1.95 27.34
CA VAL A 213 -12.23 0.61 27.55
C VAL A 213 -12.83 0.09 26.25
N LEU A 214 -12.27 -1.01 25.75
CA LEU A 214 -12.90 -1.86 24.75
C LEU A 214 -13.94 -2.73 25.44
N SER A 215 -15.23 -2.50 25.19
CA SER A 215 -16.32 -3.30 25.77
C SER A 215 -16.95 -4.19 24.70
N ALA A 216 -16.78 -5.50 24.82
CA ALA A 216 -17.33 -6.47 23.87
C ALA A 216 -17.55 -7.84 24.53
N SER A 217 -18.48 -8.63 24.00
CA SER A 217 -18.69 -10.02 24.45
C SER A 217 -17.98 -11.03 23.55
N LEU A 218 -16.66 -10.83 23.35
CA LEU A 218 -15.81 -11.67 22.50
C LEU A 218 -15.03 -12.73 23.31
N GLY A 219 -15.17 -12.72 24.63
CA GLY A 219 -14.50 -13.66 25.55
C GLY A 219 -13.00 -13.41 25.65
N GLU A 220 -12.27 -14.38 26.19
CA GLU A 220 -10.79 -14.38 26.34
C GLU A 220 -10.08 -15.05 25.15
N GLY A 221 -10.84 -15.61 24.21
CA GLY A 221 -10.31 -16.31 23.04
C GLY A 221 -9.73 -15.36 21.99
N LYS A 222 -9.06 -15.96 20.99
CA LYS A 222 -8.63 -15.23 19.80
C LYS A 222 -9.77 -15.11 18.80
N VAL A 223 -9.92 -13.93 18.22
CA VAL A 223 -10.90 -13.64 17.17
C VAL A 223 -10.18 -13.55 15.84
N ASP A 224 -10.70 -14.22 14.81
CA ASP A 224 -10.23 -14.06 13.43
C ASP A 224 -10.54 -12.63 12.95
N MET A 225 -9.53 -11.91 12.46
CA MET A 225 -9.66 -10.54 12.00
C MET A 225 -8.90 -10.28 10.69
N MET A 226 -9.29 -9.26 9.92
CA MET A 226 -8.52 -8.80 8.76
C MET A 226 -8.79 -7.33 8.40
N GLY A 227 -7.85 -6.74 7.64
CA GLY A 227 -8.03 -5.44 7.00
C GLY A 227 -8.72 -5.56 5.64
N SER A 228 -9.59 -4.61 5.30
CA SER A 228 -10.20 -4.58 3.96
C SER A 228 -9.18 -4.38 2.84
N ALA A 229 -8.06 -3.70 3.14
CA ALA A 229 -6.93 -3.46 2.24
C ALA A 229 -6.37 -4.74 1.58
N ASP A 230 -6.51 -5.90 2.21
CA ASP A 230 -6.04 -7.19 1.66
C ASP A 230 -6.84 -7.63 0.42
N LEU A 231 -8.09 -7.16 0.29
CA LEU A 231 -8.94 -7.46 -0.87
C LEU A 231 -8.36 -6.90 -2.18
N ALA A 232 -7.52 -5.87 -2.13
CA ALA A 232 -6.85 -5.31 -3.30
C ALA A 232 -5.93 -6.32 -3.99
N ALA A 233 -5.35 -7.27 -3.24
CA ALA A 233 -4.56 -8.35 -3.83
C ALA A 233 -5.41 -9.61 -4.05
N ILE A 234 -6.25 -9.96 -3.07
CA ILE A 234 -7.01 -11.21 -3.06
C ILE A 234 -7.98 -11.31 -4.24
N VAL A 235 -8.78 -10.26 -4.51
CA VAL A 235 -9.83 -10.34 -5.54
C VAL A 235 -9.25 -10.45 -6.95
N PRO A 236 -8.28 -9.60 -7.37
CA PRO A 236 -7.60 -9.79 -8.65
C PRO A 236 -6.92 -11.15 -8.81
N ASN A 237 -6.30 -11.69 -7.75
CA ASN A 237 -5.64 -12.99 -7.78
C ASN A 237 -6.65 -14.13 -7.96
N ILE A 238 -7.84 -14.01 -7.37
CA ILE A 238 -8.93 -14.97 -7.57
C ILE A 238 -9.43 -14.92 -9.01
N PHE A 239 -9.65 -13.72 -9.55
CA PHE A 239 -10.05 -13.57 -10.96
C PHE A 239 -9.01 -14.16 -11.93
N ALA A 240 -7.72 -13.98 -11.64
CA ALA A 240 -6.63 -14.54 -12.44
C ALA A 240 -6.56 -16.08 -12.38
N ASN A 241 -7.09 -16.69 -11.32
CA ASN A 241 -7.05 -18.14 -11.06
C ASN A 241 -8.46 -18.73 -10.95
N SER A 242 -9.38 -18.26 -11.79
CA SER A 242 -10.81 -18.55 -11.66
C SER A 242 -11.17 -20.04 -11.62
N ASP A 243 -10.50 -20.90 -12.40
CA ASP A 243 -10.74 -22.37 -12.37
C ASP A 243 -10.44 -22.99 -11.00
N LYS A 244 -9.44 -22.47 -10.28
CA LYS A 244 -9.00 -23.00 -9.00
C LYS A 244 -10.01 -22.75 -7.88
N TYR A 245 -10.76 -21.65 -7.98
CA TYR A 245 -11.61 -21.14 -6.91
C TYR A 245 -13.10 -21.18 -7.26
N ASP A 246 -13.46 -21.83 -8.36
CA ASP A 246 -14.86 -21.96 -8.77
C ASP A 246 -15.63 -22.88 -7.80
N GLY A 247 -16.83 -22.45 -7.41
CA GLY A 247 -17.68 -23.14 -6.44
C GLY A 247 -17.24 -23.02 -4.97
N GLU A 248 -16.09 -22.38 -4.71
CA GLU A 248 -15.48 -22.35 -3.38
C GLU A 248 -16.01 -21.24 -2.47
N ILE A 249 -16.09 -21.53 -1.17
CA ILE A 249 -16.27 -20.52 -0.10
C ILE A 249 -14.94 -20.38 0.63
N ILE A 250 -14.17 -19.36 0.25
CA ILE A 250 -12.87 -19.06 0.85
C ILE A 250 -13.10 -18.24 2.12
N ARG A 251 -12.70 -18.80 3.27
CA ARG A 251 -12.75 -18.14 4.58
C ARG A 251 -11.43 -17.45 4.86
N LEU A 252 -11.42 -16.12 4.71
CA LEU A 252 -10.22 -15.29 4.81
C LEU A 252 -9.90 -14.88 6.25
N VAL A 253 -8.63 -14.77 6.60
CA VAL A 253 -8.15 -14.22 7.88
C VAL A 253 -6.78 -13.59 7.70
N GLY A 254 -6.59 -12.40 8.27
CA GLY A 254 -5.31 -11.70 8.33
C GLY A 254 -4.53 -12.10 9.57
N GLU A 255 -5.14 -11.91 10.74
CA GLU A 255 -4.56 -12.24 12.05
C GLU A 255 -5.60 -12.82 13.02
N ARG A 256 -5.11 -13.44 14.09
CA ARG A 256 -5.96 -13.95 15.20
C ARG A 256 -5.48 -13.34 16.51
N LEU A 257 -6.31 -12.46 17.06
CA LEU A 257 -5.94 -11.64 18.21
C LEU A 257 -6.97 -11.80 19.34
N THR A 258 -6.48 -11.85 20.57
CA THR A 258 -7.29 -11.58 21.77
C THR A 258 -7.63 -10.09 21.84
N ILE A 259 -8.70 -9.73 22.54
CA ILE A 259 -9.05 -8.30 22.68
C ILE A 259 -8.08 -7.57 23.63
N ASP A 260 -7.37 -8.29 24.50
CA ASP A 260 -6.24 -7.74 25.24
C ASP A 260 -5.04 -7.40 24.33
N GLU A 261 -4.71 -8.24 23.34
CA GLU A 261 -3.68 -7.91 22.32
C GLU A 261 -4.10 -6.66 21.51
N VAL A 262 -5.39 -6.54 21.15
CA VAL A 262 -5.95 -5.35 20.50
C VAL A 262 -5.84 -4.11 21.40
N ALA A 263 -6.25 -4.21 22.67
CA ALA A 263 -6.15 -3.13 23.64
C ALA A 263 -4.69 -2.67 23.83
N GLY A 264 -3.76 -3.62 23.90
CA GLY A 264 -2.32 -3.38 23.95
C GLY A 264 -1.83 -2.58 22.74
N ALA A 265 -2.24 -2.94 21.53
CA ALA A 265 -1.88 -2.19 20.32
C ALA A 265 -2.41 -0.74 20.33
N PHE A 266 -3.63 -0.52 20.85
CA PHE A 266 -4.14 0.84 21.08
C PHE A 266 -3.31 1.59 22.13
N ALA A 267 -2.99 0.96 23.25
CA ALA A 267 -2.20 1.57 24.32
C ALA A 267 -0.80 1.96 23.83
N ASP A 268 -0.14 1.07 23.10
CA ASP A 268 1.20 1.28 22.54
C ASP A 268 1.22 2.43 21.53
N LEU A 269 0.20 2.52 20.67
CA LEU A 269 0.15 3.56 19.65
C LEU A 269 -0.18 4.95 20.22
N PHE A 270 -1.23 5.03 21.05
CA PHE A 270 -1.74 6.32 21.53
C PHE A 270 -1.06 6.78 22.82
N GLY A 271 -0.28 5.92 23.48
CA GLY A 271 0.33 6.22 24.78
C GLY A 271 -0.70 6.40 25.90
N LYS A 272 -1.89 5.80 25.75
CA LYS A 272 -3.00 5.89 26.70
C LYS A 272 -3.23 4.54 27.38
N ASP A 273 -3.82 4.55 28.57
CA ASP A 273 -4.25 3.32 29.23
C ASP A 273 -5.50 2.78 28.54
N VAL A 274 -5.35 1.70 27.76
CA VAL A 274 -6.46 1.05 27.03
C VAL A 274 -6.58 -0.38 27.52
N ILE A 275 -7.77 -0.75 27.99
CA ILE A 275 -8.05 -2.08 28.55
C ILE A 275 -9.25 -2.74 27.87
N TYR A 276 -9.31 -4.07 27.97
CA TYR A 276 -10.48 -4.84 27.60
C TYR A 276 -11.40 -5.07 28.81
N ASN A 277 -12.69 -4.77 28.65
CA ASN A 277 -13.75 -5.13 29.58
C ASN A 277 -14.66 -6.17 28.92
N PRO A 278 -14.47 -7.48 29.21
CA PRO A 278 -15.32 -8.51 28.64
C PRO A 278 -16.74 -8.40 29.20
N LEU A 279 -17.72 -8.23 28.31
CA LEU A 279 -19.13 -8.27 28.65
C LEU A 279 -19.72 -9.66 28.40
N THR A 280 -20.75 -10.02 29.14
CA THR A 280 -21.59 -11.19 28.84
C THR A 280 -22.52 -10.89 27.65
N PRO A 281 -22.97 -11.90 26.89
CA PRO A 281 -23.96 -11.69 25.83
C PRO A 281 -25.25 -11.01 26.34
N ALA A 282 -25.68 -11.31 27.57
CA ALA A 282 -26.85 -10.69 28.18
C ALA A 282 -26.65 -9.18 28.45
N GLU A 283 -25.45 -8.77 28.88
CA GLU A 283 -25.11 -7.35 29.07
C GLU A 283 -25.09 -6.59 27.74
N VAL A 284 -24.50 -7.19 26.69
CA VAL A 284 -24.51 -6.58 25.35
C VAL A 284 -25.93 -6.48 24.80
N ALA A 285 -26.75 -7.53 24.96
CA ALA A 285 -28.13 -7.54 24.48
C ALA A 285 -29.03 -6.49 25.18
N ALA A 286 -28.67 -6.08 26.40
CA ALA A 286 -29.38 -5.07 27.18
C ALA A 286 -28.99 -3.62 26.84
N LEU A 287 -27.99 -3.40 25.97
CA LEU A 287 -27.58 -2.05 25.57
C LEU A 287 -28.73 -1.30 24.86
N PRO A 288 -28.82 0.04 25.02
CA PRO A 288 -29.99 0.81 24.64
C PRO A 288 -30.03 1.15 23.13
N PHE A 289 -29.82 0.16 22.25
CA PHE A 289 -29.97 0.31 20.80
C PHE A 289 -30.61 -0.93 20.16
N ALA A 290 -31.36 -0.73 19.09
CA ALA A 290 -32.24 -1.74 18.51
C ALA A 290 -31.52 -3.03 18.06
N ALA A 291 -30.28 -2.91 17.57
CA ALA A 291 -29.50 -4.05 17.08
C ALA A 291 -28.70 -4.78 18.18
N ALA A 292 -28.80 -4.36 19.45
CA ALA A 292 -28.00 -4.90 20.55
C ALA A 292 -28.09 -6.42 20.72
N PRO A 293 -29.29 -7.06 20.67
CA PRO A 293 -29.39 -8.52 20.76
C PRO A 293 -28.68 -9.24 19.61
N ALA A 294 -28.78 -8.71 18.38
CA ALA A 294 -28.11 -9.30 17.22
C ALA A 294 -26.58 -9.12 17.28
N MET A 295 -26.10 -8.01 17.84
CA MET A 295 -24.67 -7.79 18.09
C MET A 295 -24.14 -8.73 19.19
N ALA A 296 -24.91 -8.98 20.24
CA ALA A 296 -24.57 -9.95 21.28
C ALA A 296 -24.40 -11.37 20.69
N GLN A 297 -25.36 -11.82 19.87
CA GLN A 297 -25.25 -13.10 19.16
C GLN A 297 -24.03 -13.15 18.23
N MET A 298 -23.73 -12.06 17.52
CA MET A 298 -22.54 -11.98 16.64
C MET A 298 -21.24 -12.12 17.43
N CYS A 299 -21.11 -11.40 18.54
CA CYS A 299 -19.91 -11.47 19.38
C CYS A 299 -19.76 -12.86 20.01
N GLN A 300 -20.87 -13.46 20.46
CA GLN A 300 -20.88 -14.84 20.93
C GLN A 300 -20.47 -15.83 19.82
N PHE A 301 -20.91 -15.62 18.58
CA PHE A 301 -20.48 -16.43 17.44
C PHE A 301 -18.97 -16.32 17.18
N LEU A 302 -18.44 -15.09 17.18
CA LEU A 302 -17.04 -14.80 16.86
C LEU A 302 -16.05 -15.26 17.94
N GLY A 303 -16.47 -15.25 19.21
CA GLY A 303 -15.61 -15.62 20.34
C GLY A 303 -15.60 -17.11 20.71
N ASP A 304 -16.36 -17.96 20.00
CA ASP A 304 -16.54 -19.37 20.36
C ASP A 304 -15.80 -20.30 19.39
N PRO A 305 -15.12 -21.36 19.88
CA PRO A 305 -14.40 -22.31 19.05
C PRO A 305 -15.30 -23.16 18.12
N ARG A 306 -16.63 -23.18 18.32
CA ARG A 306 -17.58 -23.85 17.42
C ARG A 306 -17.83 -23.09 16.11
N SER A 307 -17.37 -21.85 16.00
CA SER A 307 -17.44 -21.11 14.74
C SER A 307 -16.62 -21.78 13.65
N LEU A 308 -17.04 -21.59 12.39
CA LEU A 308 -16.27 -22.07 11.25
C LEU A 308 -14.93 -21.33 11.22
N GLN A 309 -13.85 -22.11 11.12
CA GLN A 309 -12.49 -21.58 11.20
C GLN A 309 -12.07 -21.00 9.85
N HIS A 310 -11.46 -19.82 9.86
CA HIS A 310 -10.81 -19.25 8.68
C HIS A 310 -9.41 -19.86 8.51
N ASP A 311 -8.88 -19.83 7.29
CA ASP A 311 -7.58 -20.42 6.96
C ASP A 311 -6.56 -19.34 6.59
N LEU A 312 -5.53 -19.21 7.43
CA LEU A 312 -4.49 -18.20 7.26
C LEU A 312 -3.54 -18.55 6.11
N GLU A 313 -3.28 -19.82 5.88
CA GLU A 313 -2.37 -20.24 4.82
C GLU A 313 -3.03 -20.08 3.45
N VAL A 314 -4.32 -20.38 3.34
CA VAL A 314 -5.11 -20.04 2.13
C VAL A 314 -5.15 -18.53 1.92
N SER A 315 -5.35 -17.74 2.97
CA SER A 315 -5.36 -16.27 2.86
C SER A 315 -4.03 -15.72 2.34
N LYS A 316 -2.90 -16.22 2.85
CA LYS A 316 -1.55 -15.86 2.38
C LYS A 316 -1.31 -16.31 0.95
N GLU A 317 -1.72 -17.52 0.60
CA GLU A 317 -1.58 -18.07 -0.75
C GLU A 317 -2.34 -17.20 -1.77
N VAL A 318 -3.59 -16.84 -1.46
CA VAL A 318 -4.42 -16.04 -2.36
C VAL A 318 -3.96 -14.58 -2.42
N ALA A 319 -3.43 -14.01 -1.34
CA ALA A 319 -2.95 -12.63 -1.30
C ALA A 319 -1.55 -12.42 -1.92
N PHE A 320 -0.77 -13.50 -2.11
CA PHE A 320 0.60 -13.44 -2.61
C PHE A 320 0.72 -12.65 -3.94
N PRO A 321 1.76 -11.81 -4.13
CA PRO A 321 2.92 -11.62 -3.26
C PRO A 321 2.73 -10.62 -2.10
N LYS A 322 1.52 -10.06 -1.95
CA LYS A 322 1.22 -9.13 -0.87
C LYS A 322 1.16 -9.87 0.46
N GLN A 323 1.81 -9.32 1.48
CA GLN A 323 1.59 -9.76 2.87
C GLN A 323 0.26 -9.21 3.38
N LEU A 324 -0.47 -10.03 4.14
CA LEU A 324 -1.72 -9.61 4.77
C LEU A 324 -1.45 -8.51 5.81
N GLN A 325 -2.34 -7.53 5.87
CA GLN A 325 -2.20 -6.38 6.76
C GLN A 325 -2.33 -6.82 8.23
N ARG A 326 -1.34 -6.44 9.04
CA ARG A 326 -1.42 -6.63 10.49
C ARG A 326 -2.32 -5.59 11.14
N PHE A 327 -2.90 -5.91 12.28
CA PHE A 327 -3.78 -5.01 13.02
C PHE A 327 -3.05 -3.74 13.47
N GLU A 328 -1.81 -3.87 13.95
CA GLU A 328 -0.95 -2.73 14.31
C GLU A 328 -0.78 -1.78 13.13
N ASP A 329 -0.46 -2.32 11.94
CA ASP A 329 -0.31 -1.55 10.70
C ASP A 329 -1.62 -0.87 10.27
N TRP A 330 -2.74 -1.57 10.41
CA TRP A 330 -4.05 -0.98 10.15
C TRP A 330 -4.37 0.16 11.11
N LEU A 331 -4.18 -0.07 12.41
CA LEU A 331 -4.49 0.92 13.44
C LEU A 331 -3.65 2.19 13.24
N LEU A 332 -2.39 2.00 12.88
CA LEU A 332 -1.45 3.05 12.57
C LEU A 332 -1.90 3.93 11.40
N THR A 333 -2.32 3.30 10.29
CA THR A 333 -2.81 3.98 9.09
C THR A 333 -4.18 4.65 9.25
N HIS A 334 -4.86 4.42 10.38
CA HIS A 334 -6.13 5.02 10.74
C HIS A 334 -6.06 5.84 12.03
N SER A 335 -4.85 6.09 12.54
CA SER A 335 -4.64 6.73 13.85
C SER A 335 -5.14 8.18 13.91
N ASP A 336 -5.24 8.84 12.76
CA ASP A 336 -5.82 10.17 12.57
C ASP A 336 -7.35 10.16 12.38
N SER A 337 -7.98 8.98 12.44
CA SER A 337 -9.42 8.84 12.23
C SER A 337 -10.21 9.73 13.19
N THR A 338 -11.22 10.39 12.63
CA THR A 338 -12.19 11.17 13.43
C THR A 338 -12.85 10.34 14.53
N ALA A 339 -12.97 9.02 14.37
CA ALA A 339 -13.52 8.14 15.39
C ALA A 339 -12.65 8.11 16.66
N PHE A 340 -11.33 8.07 16.52
CA PHE A 340 -10.38 8.00 17.64
C PHE A 340 -10.22 9.38 18.30
N THR A 341 -10.06 10.43 17.51
CA THR A 341 -9.96 11.80 18.02
C THR A 341 -11.22 12.26 18.75
N GLN A 342 -12.43 11.84 18.32
CA GLN A 342 -13.68 12.14 19.03
C GLN A 342 -13.73 11.55 20.44
N VAL A 343 -13.07 10.42 20.67
CA VAL A 343 -13.02 9.75 21.97
C VAL A 343 -11.77 10.11 22.78
N GLY A 344 -10.93 11.01 22.27
CA GLY A 344 -9.68 11.45 22.93
C GLY A 344 -8.53 10.44 22.82
N LEU A 345 -8.61 9.52 21.85
CA LEU A 345 -7.48 8.70 21.41
C LEU A 345 -6.76 9.44 20.29
N ASP A 346 -5.95 10.40 20.69
CA ASP A 346 -5.09 11.18 19.81
C ASP A 346 -3.67 10.68 19.95
N VAL A 347 -2.93 10.67 18.84
CA VAL A 347 -1.51 10.30 18.86
C VAL A 347 -0.74 11.43 19.54
N ASP A 348 -0.46 11.28 20.84
CA ASP A 348 0.38 12.19 21.63
C ASP A 348 1.88 11.97 21.33
N ALA A 349 2.23 11.91 20.05
CA ALA A 349 3.63 11.77 19.63
C ALA A 349 4.33 13.13 19.70
N PRO A 350 5.49 13.22 20.36
CA PRO A 350 6.17 14.49 20.51
C PRO A 350 6.78 14.90 19.16
N ASP A 351 6.56 16.15 18.76
CA ASP A 351 7.02 16.68 17.47
C ASP A 351 8.51 16.45 17.17
N ILE A 352 8.82 16.21 15.90
CA ILE A 352 10.19 16.24 15.38
C ILE A 352 10.44 17.65 14.85
N GLU A 353 11.31 18.40 15.52
CA GLU A 353 11.70 19.76 15.17
C GLU A 353 13.20 19.86 14.84
N SER A 354 13.96 18.80 15.07
CA SER A 354 15.40 18.78 14.84
C SER A 354 15.86 17.46 14.25
N VAL A 355 16.49 17.53 13.08
CA VAL A 355 16.79 16.39 12.22
C VAL A 355 18.28 16.31 11.94
N THR A 356 18.86 15.10 12.06
CA THR A 356 20.20 14.82 11.54
C THR A 356 20.10 14.09 10.21
N VAL A 357 20.75 14.64 9.18
CA VAL A 357 20.73 14.11 7.81
C VAL A 357 22.07 13.45 7.55
N PHE A 358 22.11 12.12 7.59
CA PHE A 358 23.25 11.33 7.15
C PHE A 358 23.26 11.21 5.64
N GLY A 359 24.43 11.46 5.03
CA GLY A 359 24.55 11.59 3.58
C GLY A 359 24.06 12.95 3.06
N ALA A 360 24.12 14.02 3.87
CA ALA A 360 23.52 15.32 3.53
C ALA A 360 24.01 15.94 2.21
N THR A 361 25.23 15.60 1.77
CA THR A 361 25.82 16.11 0.51
C THR A 361 25.50 15.27 -0.72
N SER A 362 24.72 14.19 -0.60
CA SER A 362 24.17 13.44 -1.75
C SER A 362 22.97 14.18 -2.35
N SER A 363 22.49 13.74 -3.53
CA SER A 363 21.28 14.31 -4.15
C SER A 363 20.05 14.14 -3.23
N GLU A 364 19.90 12.97 -2.62
CA GLU A 364 18.83 12.69 -1.65
C GLU A 364 18.96 13.56 -0.40
N GLY A 365 20.17 13.64 0.19
CA GLY A 365 20.41 14.45 1.37
C GLY A 365 20.13 15.94 1.13
N VAL A 366 20.55 16.46 -0.02
CA VAL A 366 20.27 17.85 -0.42
C VAL A 366 18.77 18.08 -0.60
N SER A 367 18.05 17.13 -1.22
CA SER A 367 16.59 17.18 -1.34
C SER A 367 15.90 17.24 0.02
N VAL A 368 16.31 16.35 0.95
CA VAL A 368 15.78 16.32 2.33
C VAL A 368 16.04 17.62 3.08
N VAL A 369 17.27 18.16 3.03
CA VAL A 369 17.58 19.45 3.67
C VAL A 369 16.67 20.55 3.10
N LYS A 370 16.50 20.64 1.78
CA LYS A 370 15.62 21.64 1.16
C LYS A 370 14.16 21.45 1.55
N GLY A 371 13.65 20.22 1.55
CA GLY A 371 12.27 19.89 1.93
C GLY A 371 11.97 20.28 3.37
N LEU A 372 12.87 19.95 4.30
CA LEU A 372 12.75 20.36 5.71
C LEU A 372 12.81 21.89 5.87
N LEU A 373 13.65 22.60 5.10
CA LEU A 373 13.70 24.06 5.17
C LEU A 373 12.44 24.74 4.60
N ALA A 374 11.81 24.11 3.59
CA ALA A 374 10.64 24.63 2.88
C ALA A 374 9.32 24.35 3.61
N ASP A 375 9.29 23.36 4.50
CA ASP A 375 8.12 23.08 5.33
C ASP A 375 7.87 24.25 6.29
N THR A 376 6.72 24.90 6.13
CA THR A 376 6.33 26.07 6.93
C THR A 376 5.55 25.71 8.19
N ARG A 377 5.16 24.43 8.35
CA ARG A 377 4.47 23.94 9.56
C ARG A 377 5.42 23.90 10.76
N LYS A 378 6.71 23.64 10.53
CA LYS A 378 7.74 23.48 11.56
C LYS A 378 9.01 24.23 11.18
N SER A 379 9.70 24.79 12.17
CA SER A 379 11.00 25.43 11.96
C SER A 379 12.13 24.45 12.26
N TYR A 380 12.36 23.50 11.34
CA TYR A 380 13.37 22.46 11.54
C TYR A 380 14.78 23.03 11.78
N ARG A 381 15.47 22.53 12.80
CA ARG A 381 16.92 22.65 12.93
C ARG A 381 17.58 21.41 12.32
N ILE A 382 18.56 21.61 11.46
CA ILE A 382 19.12 20.55 10.63
C ILE A 382 20.60 20.39 10.95
N ARG A 383 21.00 19.17 11.28
CA ARG A 383 22.40 18.76 11.36
C ARG A 383 22.75 17.98 10.09
N ALA A 384 23.49 18.61 9.19
CA ALA A 384 23.88 18.02 7.92
C ALA A 384 25.26 17.36 8.07
N THR A 385 25.34 16.03 7.91
CA THR A 385 26.61 15.33 8.09
C THR A 385 27.40 15.20 6.79
N THR A 386 28.73 15.27 6.90
CA THR A 386 29.64 15.01 5.77
C THR A 386 31.04 14.65 6.27
N ARG A 387 31.78 13.87 5.48
CA ARG A 387 33.22 13.62 5.70
C ARG A 387 34.07 14.84 5.32
N HIS A 388 33.53 15.77 4.54
CA HIS A 388 34.26 16.89 3.95
C HIS A 388 33.58 18.25 4.20
N LEU A 389 33.77 18.77 5.41
CA LEU A 389 33.16 20.04 5.87
C LEU A 389 33.52 21.25 5.00
N ASP A 390 34.71 21.26 4.39
CA ASP A 390 35.19 22.36 3.54
C ASP A 390 34.85 22.22 2.05
N SER A 391 34.10 21.18 1.67
CA SER A 391 33.70 20.97 0.28
C SER A 391 32.72 22.04 -0.21
N GLU A 392 32.70 22.30 -1.53
CA GLU A 392 31.75 23.26 -2.10
C GLU A 392 30.29 22.81 -1.91
N LYS A 393 30.02 21.49 -1.90
CA LYS A 393 28.69 20.93 -1.58
C LYS A 393 28.29 21.26 -0.13
N ALA A 394 29.18 21.06 0.84
CA ALA A 394 28.91 21.38 2.25
C ALA A 394 28.69 22.89 2.46
N LYS A 395 29.54 23.74 1.86
CA LYS A 395 29.36 25.20 1.90
C LYS A 395 28.05 25.64 1.24
N ALA A 396 27.66 25.00 0.13
CA ALA A 396 26.40 25.30 -0.55
C ALA A 396 25.19 24.95 0.32
N LEU A 397 25.19 23.80 1.00
CA LEU A 397 24.16 23.44 1.97
C LEU A 397 24.05 24.47 3.08
N GLN A 398 25.17 24.83 3.72
CA GLN A 398 25.12 25.79 4.82
C GLN A 398 24.66 27.19 4.37
N LYS A 399 24.93 27.58 3.12
CA LYS A 399 24.42 28.84 2.54
C LYS A 399 22.91 28.87 2.33
N LEU A 400 22.22 27.73 2.26
CA LEU A 400 20.76 27.68 2.12
C LEU A 400 20.08 28.37 3.31
N ASP A 401 20.53 28.05 4.53
CA ASP A 401 20.09 28.71 5.76
C ASP A 401 21.12 28.52 6.89
N PRO A 402 22.05 29.46 7.08
CA PRO A 402 23.09 29.36 8.12
C PRO A 402 22.55 29.39 9.56
N SER A 403 21.29 29.81 9.76
CA SER A 403 20.68 29.87 11.09
C SER A 403 20.04 28.56 11.51
N ARG A 404 19.69 27.71 10.53
CA ARG A 404 19.02 26.42 10.75
C ARG A 404 19.91 25.22 10.43
N ILE A 405 21.00 25.38 9.67
CA ILE A 405 21.90 24.28 9.26
C ILE A 405 23.23 24.32 10.02
N ASP A 406 23.46 23.25 10.78
CA ASP A 406 24.73 22.92 11.43
C ASP A 406 25.46 21.81 10.62
N LEU A 407 26.63 22.11 10.03
CA LEU A 407 27.47 21.10 9.41
C LEU A 407 28.25 20.32 10.47
N VAL A 408 28.19 18.99 10.40
CA VAL A 408 28.86 18.10 11.37
C VAL A 408 29.63 17.00 10.65
N TYR A 409 30.80 16.66 11.19
CA TYR A 409 31.59 15.54 10.68
C TYR A 409 30.92 14.22 11.08
N ALA A 410 30.72 13.34 10.09
CA ALA A 410 30.43 11.93 10.32
C ALA A 410 30.98 11.10 9.16
N ASP A 411 31.52 9.95 9.49
CA ASP A 411 32.01 8.94 8.57
C ASP A 411 31.34 7.60 8.89
N PHE A 412 30.77 6.94 7.89
CA PHE A 412 30.05 5.69 8.10
C PHE A 412 30.96 4.52 8.49
N ASP A 413 32.26 4.60 8.22
CA ASP A 413 33.25 3.65 8.71
C ASP A 413 33.63 3.87 10.19
N ASP A 414 33.30 5.05 10.75
CA ASP A 414 33.55 5.42 12.15
C ASP A 414 32.24 5.59 12.91
N ILE A 415 31.79 4.50 13.55
CA ILE A 415 30.56 4.49 14.37
C ILE A 415 30.59 5.54 15.50
N ASP A 416 31.76 5.87 16.05
CA ASP A 416 31.85 6.86 17.13
C ASP A 416 31.65 8.27 16.58
N SER A 417 32.05 8.55 15.34
CA SER A 417 31.66 9.79 14.65
C SER A 417 30.15 9.87 14.40
N CYS A 418 29.50 8.75 14.03
CA CYS A 418 28.05 8.68 13.86
C CYS A 418 27.32 8.93 15.19
N ARG A 419 27.80 8.35 16.30
CA ARG A 419 27.28 8.62 17.65
C ARG A 419 27.49 10.07 18.06
N ALA A 420 28.66 10.65 17.78
CA ALA A 420 28.94 12.05 18.07
C ALA A 420 28.00 12.98 17.28
N ALA A 421 27.69 12.64 16.03
CA ALA A 421 26.73 13.37 15.21
C ALA A 421 25.29 13.30 15.75
N LEU A 422 24.96 12.31 16.58
CA LEU A 422 23.66 12.18 17.25
C LEU A 422 23.65 12.63 18.71
N ALA A 423 24.81 13.03 19.25
CA ALA A 423 24.96 13.35 20.66
C ALA A 423 24.18 14.60 21.08
N GLY A 424 23.75 14.60 22.34
CA GLY A 424 22.91 15.63 22.95
C GLY A 424 21.42 15.43 22.65
N GLU A 425 20.58 16.36 23.08
CA GLU A 425 19.11 16.26 22.89
C GLU A 425 18.66 16.78 21.51
N PHE A 426 19.59 17.09 20.60
CA PHE A 426 19.27 17.69 19.31
C PHE A 426 18.58 16.71 18.36
N SER A 427 19.07 15.49 18.18
CA SER A 427 18.64 14.66 17.05
C SER A 427 17.35 13.92 17.38
N GLN A 428 16.20 14.52 17.05
CA GLN A 428 14.88 13.89 17.25
C GLN A 428 14.49 13.03 16.04
N GLY A 429 14.69 13.56 14.83
CA GLY A 429 14.57 12.83 13.58
C GLY A 429 15.93 12.50 12.99
N VAL A 430 16.03 11.39 12.27
CA VAL A 430 17.21 11.05 11.47
C VAL A 430 16.78 10.69 10.06
N PHE A 431 17.43 11.28 9.05
CA PHE A 431 17.38 10.76 7.69
C PHE A 431 18.69 10.01 7.41
N LEU A 432 18.59 8.81 6.85
CA LEU A 432 19.73 7.97 6.48
C LEU A 432 19.66 7.63 5.00
N ALA A 433 20.69 8.05 4.25
CA ALA A 433 21.02 7.53 2.93
C ALA A 433 22.50 7.20 2.88
N THR A 434 22.82 6.04 2.29
CA THR A 434 24.19 5.54 2.05
C THR A 434 24.50 5.54 0.55
N ASP A 435 25.77 5.78 0.20
CA ASP A 435 26.23 5.81 -1.19
C ASP A 435 27.11 4.59 -1.50
N PHE A 436 26.54 3.65 -2.26
CA PHE A 436 27.24 2.42 -2.65
C PHE A 436 28.47 2.68 -3.53
N TYR A 437 28.42 3.71 -4.38
CA TYR A 437 29.46 3.96 -5.38
C TYR A 437 30.59 4.83 -4.82
N GLU A 438 30.26 5.88 -4.07
CA GLU A 438 31.24 6.83 -3.51
C GLU A 438 31.77 6.41 -2.13
N ASP A 439 30.89 5.97 -1.23
CA ASP A 439 31.27 5.69 0.16
C ASP A 439 31.67 4.22 0.35
N ALA A 440 30.87 3.28 -0.15
CA ALA A 440 31.09 1.85 0.05
C ALA A 440 32.06 1.21 -0.96
N ALA A 441 32.63 1.98 -1.89
CA ALA A 441 33.58 1.50 -2.91
C ALA A 441 33.08 0.27 -3.70
N GLN A 442 31.77 0.20 -3.96
CA GLN A 442 31.09 -0.92 -4.66
C GLN A 442 31.25 -2.28 -3.93
N ASP A 443 31.34 -2.24 -2.61
CA ASP A 443 31.41 -3.40 -1.73
C ASP A 443 30.07 -3.57 -1.00
N MET A 444 29.44 -4.73 -1.21
CA MET A 444 28.13 -5.04 -0.65
C MET A 444 28.13 -5.04 0.88
N GLU A 445 29.20 -5.55 1.48
CA GLU A 445 29.30 -5.69 2.94
C GLU A 445 29.63 -4.34 3.59
N ALA A 446 30.41 -3.49 2.91
CA ALA A 446 30.67 -2.13 3.37
C ALA A 446 29.38 -1.28 3.36
N GLU A 447 28.59 -1.33 2.28
CA GLU A 447 27.31 -0.62 2.17
C GLU A 447 26.32 -1.03 3.26
N GLU A 448 26.22 -2.34 3.51
CA GLU A 448 25.41 -2.87 4.60
C GLU A 448 25.94 -2.39 5.96
N GLN A 449 27.25 -2.44 6.18
CA GLN A 449 27.87 -2.06 7.45
C GLN A 449 27.76 -0.56 7.74
N HIS A 450 27.85 0.29 6.73
CA HIS A 450 27.67 1.74 6.83
C HIS A 450 26.28 2.09 7.39
N ALA A 451 25.23 1.50 6.82
CA ALA A 451 23.88 1.68 7.34
C ALA A 451 23.73 1.12 8.76
N LYS A 452 24.27 -0.07 9.04
CA LYS A 452 24.24 -0.68 10.39
C LYS A 452 24.88 0.20 11.45
N ASN A 453 26.01 0.83 11.14
CA ASN A 453 26.70 1.73 12.08
C ASN A 453 25.82 2.92 12.47
N VAL A 454 25.10 3.52 11.51
CA VAL A 454 24.17 4.61 11.80
C VAL A 454 22.94 4.13 12.56
N ILE A 455 22.38 2.97 12.20
CA ILE A 455 21.25 2.34 12.90
C ILE A 455 21.62 2.06 14.37
N ASP A 456 22.79 1.49 14.63
CA ASP A 456 23.29 1.22 15.98
C ASP A 456 23.57 2.52 16.76
N ALA A 457 24.04 3.57 16.08
CA ALA A 457 24.19 4.89 16.68
C ALA A 457 22.83 5.52 17.04
N CYS A 458 21.79 5.33 16.22
CA CYS A 458 20.42 5.77 16.49
C CYS A 458 19.82 5.01 17.69
N GLU A 459 19.97 3.68 17.74
CA GLU A 459 19.49 2.87 18.87
C GLU A 459 20.19 3.26 20.19
N ALA A 460 21.47 3.62 20.13
CA ALA A 460 22.19 4.13 21.29
C ALA A 460 21.75 5.56 21.69
N ALA A 461 21.29 6.37 20.74
CA ALA A 461 20.83 7.74 20.95
C ALA A 461 19.39 7.76 21.46
N LYS A 462 19.22 7.83 22.78
CA LYS A 462 17.89 7.82 23.45
C LYS A 462 16.96 8.97 23.05
N ASN A 463 17.47 10.01 22.40
CA ASN A 463 16.72 11.18 21.92
C ASN A 463 16.15 11.01 20.50
N VAL A 464 16.59 10.00 19.74
CA VAL A 464 16.07 9.74 18.39
C VAL A 464 14.68 9.12 18.52
N LYS A 465 13.68 9.86 18.04
CA LYS A 465 12.28 9.44 18.03
C LYS A 465 11.93 8.62 16.80
N HIS A 466 12.53 8.97 15.65
CA HIS A 466 12.23 8.32 14.39
C HIS A 466 13.37 8.44 13.36
N VAL A 467 13.54 7.39 12.56
CA VAL A 467 14.49 7.33 11.45
C VAL A 467 13.73 7.15 10.13
N VAL A 468 13.98 7.99 9.14
CA VAL A 468 13.58 7.74 7.76
C VAL A 468 14.78 7.19 7.01
N PHE A 469 14.72 5.91 6.64
CA PHE A 469 15.81 5.20 5.98
C PHE A 469 15.52 5.03 4.49
N SER A 470 16.32 5.69 3.65
CA SER A 470 16.33 5.48 2.19
C SER A 470 16.98 4.14 1.88
N THR A 471 16.18 3.18 1.43
CA THR A 471 16.59 1.80 1.20
C THR A 471 15.96 1.25 -0.09
N MET A 472 16.21 -0.02 -0.40
CA MET A 472 15.67 -0.71 -1.57
C MET A 472 15.13 -2.10 -1.16
N GLU A 473 14.36 -2.72 -2.04
CA GLU A 473 13.87 -4.08 -1.79
C GLU A 473 14.96 -5.15 -1.96
N SER A 474 14.76 -6.32 -1.36
CA SER A 474 15.59 -7.49 -1.65
C SER A 474 15.24 -8.04 -3.03
N VAL A 475 16.10 -7.75 -4.01
CA VAL A 475 15.95 -8.22 -5.38
C VAL A 475 16.24 -9.72 -5.44
N GLU A 476 17.16 -10.23 -4.63
CA GLU A 476 17.40 -11.65 -4.47
C GLU A 476 16.13 -12.41 -4.07
N GLU A 477 15.43 -11.94 -3.03
CA GLU A 477 14.19 -12.56 -2.57
C GLU A 477 13.10 -12.48 -3.65
N MET A 478 12.96 -11.31 -4.29
CA MET A 478 11.98 -11.10 -5.37
C MET A 478 12.27 -11.98 -6.59
N ASN A 479 13.54 -12.13 -6.97
CA ASN A 479 13.96 -12.95 -8.09
C ASN A 479 13.61 -14.42 -7.88
N GLN A 480 13.81 -14.93 -6.65
CA GLN A 480 13.42 -16.30 -6.28
C GLN A 480 11.89 -16.46 -6.24
N LYS A 481 11.20 -15.56 -5.54
CA LYS A 481 9.75 -15.67 -5.29
C LYS A 481 8.90 -15.48 -6.55
N LEU A 482 9.30 -14.58 -7.43
CA LEU A 482 8.58 -14.28 -8.66
C LEU A 482 9.15 -15.02 -9.88
N ASN A 483 10.21 -15.83 -9.69
CA ASN A 483 10.92 -16.53 -10.75
C ASN A 483 11.29 -15.59 -11.91
N LEU A 484 11.91 -14.45 -11.59
CA LEU A 484 12.21 -13.39 -12.57
C LEU A 484 13.32 -13.81 -13.56
N GLY A 485 14.11 -14.84 -13.22
CA GLY A 485 15.19 -15.34 -14.07
C GLY A 485 16.37 -14.37 -14.17
N LEU A 486 16.50 -13.43 -13.24
CA LEU A 486 17.63 -12.51 -13.20
C LEU A 486 18.91 -13.27 -12.81
N PRO A 487 20.04 -13.05 -13.50
CA PRO A 487 21.29 -13.68 -13.16
C PRO A 487 21.83 -13.20 -11.80
N LYS A 488 22.71 -14.00 -11.21
CA LYS A 488 23.54 -13.54 -10.08
C LYS A 488 24.71 -12.72 -10.62
N VAL A 489 25.01 -11.64 -9.92
CA VAL A 489 26.17 -10.77 -10.17
C VAL A 489 27.12 -10.88 -8.99
N ILE A 490 28.40 -10.63 -9.24
CA ILE A 490 29.46 -10.68 -8.24
C ILE A 490 30.02 -9.26 -8.09
N ASP A 491 30.10 -8.76 -6.86
CA ASP A 491 30.69 -7.45 -6.57
C ASP A 491 32.23 -7.46 -6.70
N ASN A 492 32.87 -6.31 -6.48
CA ASN A 492 34.32 -6.16 -6.61
C ASN A 492 35.14 -6.96 -5.55
N LYS A 493 34.48 -7.57 -4.57
CA LYS A 493 35.08 -8.41 -3.51
C LYS A 493 34.75 -9.89 -3.64
N GLY A 494 33.98 -10.29 -4.65
CA GLY A 494 33.60 -11.69 -4.85
C GLY A 494 32.28 -12.09 -4.20
N LYS A 495 31.46 -11.13 -3.73
CA LYS A 495 30.16 -11.41 -3.11
C LYS A 495 29.06 -11.51 -4.15
N GLU A 496 28.29 -12.59 -4.08
CA GLU A 496 27.12 -12.80 -4.94
C GLU A 496 25.90 -12.00 -4.45
N GLY A 497 25.22 -11.37 -5.39
CA GLY A 497 23.91 -10.72 -5.22
C GLY A 497 23.08 -10.83 -6.51
N THR A 498 21.86 -10.32 -6.51
CA THR A 498 21.11 -10.15 -7.77
C THR A 498 21.19 -8.71 -8.25
N ILE A 499 21.02 -7.73 -7.34
CA ILE A 499 21.43 -6.34 -7.55
C ILE A 499 22.15 -5.93 -6.26
N VAL A 500 23.47 -5.89 -6.30
CA VAL A 500 24.35 -5.86 -5.12
C VAL A 500 23.95 -4.74 -4.15
N GLN A 501 23.79 -3.53 -4.66
CA GLN A 501 23.46 -2.35 -3.88
C GLN A 501 22.02 -2.35 -3.35
N PHE A 502 21.06 -2.97 -4.06
CA PHE A 502 19.68 -3.09 -3.55
C PHE A 502 19.64 -4.11 -2.42
N ASP A 503 20.25 -5.28 -2.65
CA ASP A 503 20.29 -6.37 -1.70
C ASP A 503 21.05 -5.96 -0.43
N ALA A 504 22.14 -5.17 -0.52
CA ALA A 504 22.84 -4.61 0.64
C ALA A 504 21.94 -3.69 1.48
N LYS A 505 21.24 -2.74 0.83
CA LYS A 505 20.30 -1.82 1.48
C LYS A 505 19.14 -2.56 2.13
N ALA A 506 18.60 -3.58 1.46
CA ALA A 506 17.54 -4.43 1.98
C ALA A 506 17.98 -5.24 3.21
N ARG A 507 19.22 -5.76 3.23
CA ARG A 507 19.79 -6.44 4.41
C ARG A 507 19.97 -5.48 5.59
N ALA A 508 20.41 -4.26 5.33
CA ALA A 508 20.47 -3.22 6.37
C ALA A 508 19.07 -2.85 6.88
N ALA A 509 18.06 -2.78 6.02
CA ALA A 509 16.68 -2.53 6.43
C ALA A 509 16.14 -3.67 7.30
N ALA A 510 16.39 -4.92 6.92
CA ALA A 510 16.06 -6.09 7.75
C ALA A 510 16.78 -6.05 9.10
N TYR A 511 18.03 -5.60 9.15
CA TYR A 511 18.74 -5.39 10.42
C TYR A 511 18.09 -4.31 11.30
N ALA A 512 17.71 -3.16 10.73
CA ALA A 512 17.01 -2.11 11.46
C ALA A 512 15.71 -2.60 12.11
N ARG A 513 14.98 -3.52 11.46
CA ARG A 513 13.76 -4.13 12.02
C ARG A 513 13.99 -4.95 13.30
N THR A 514 15.24 -5.38 13.54
CA THR A 514 15.60 -6.11 14.77
C THR A 514 15.89 -5.18 15.95
N LYS A 515 15.91 -3.86 15.72
CA LYS A 515 16.32 -2.85 16.70
C LYS A 515 15.13 -2.19 17.37
N LYS A 516 15.38 -1.59 18.53
CA LYS A 516 14.36 -0.84 19.31
C LYS A 516 14.30 0.63 18.91
N ILE A 517 14.17 0.88 17.62
CA ILE A 517 14.02 2.23 17.05
C ILE A 517 12.80 2.29 16.12
N SER A 518 12.14 3.44 16.08
CA SER A 518 11.06 3.69 15.12
C SER A 518 11.65 4.07 13.77
N VAL A 519 11.32 3.33 12.71
CA VAL A 519 11.92 3.50 11.38
C VAL A 519 10.87 3.43 10.28
N THR A 520 10.86 4.39 9.35
CA THR A 520 10.16 4.28 8.07
C THR A 520 11.17 3.98 6.96
N TYR A 521 10.84 3.04 6.07
CA TYR A 521 11.70 2.60 4.99
C TYR A 521 11.19 3.17 3.67
N VAL A 522 11.96 4.05 3.03
CA VAL A 522 11.58 4.67 1.77
C VAL A 522 12.26 3.94 0.63
N LEU A 523 11.46 3.32 -0.26
CA LEU A 523 11.95 2.64 -1.45
C LEU A 523 11.95 3.62 -2.62
N MET A 524 13.14 3.95 -3.11
CA MET A 524 13.30 4.92 -4.19
C MET A 524 12.99 4.29 -5.57
N PRO A 525 12.43 5.06 -6.53
CA PRO A 525 12.33 4.66 -7.94
C PRO A 525 13.59 5.12 -8.71
N CYS A 526 13.61 4.94 -10.04
CA CYS A 526 14.63 5.58 -10.87
C CYS A 526 14.47 7.11 -10.83
N TYR A 527 15.58 7.84 -10.65
CA TYR A 527 15.54 9.30 -10.64
C TYR A 527 15.26 9.83 -12.04
N SER A 528 14.30 10.75 -12.17
CA SER A 528 13.99 11.40 -13.45
C SER A 528 15.22 12.09 -14.07
N GLU A 529 16.13 12.56 -13.21
CA GLU A 529 17.42 13.13 -13.56
C GLU A 529 18.30 12.16 -14.38
N VAL A 530 18.23 10.85 -14.11
CA VAL A 530 19.03 9.83 -14.80
C VAL A 530 18.74 9.80 -16.29
N PHE A 531 17.52 10.15 -16.74
CA PHE A 531 17.22 10.17 -18.17
C PHE A 531 18.08 11.17 -18.93
N PHE A 532 18.38 12.34 -18.33
CA PHE A 532 19.31 13.30 -18.94
C PHE A 532 20.74 12.78 -18.88
N ASP A 533 21.10 12.02 -17.84
CA ASP A 533 22.42 11.43 -17.71
C ASP A 533 22.73 10.34 -18.73
N MET A 534 21.70 9.65 -19.20
CA MET A 534 21.78 8.59 -20.21
C MET A 534 21.71 9.12 -21.65
N ILE A 535 21.67 10.44 -21.86
CA ILE A 535 21.76 11.05 -23.19
C ILE A 535 23.23 11.29 -23.54
N GLU A 536 23.66 10.67 -24.64
CA GLU A 536 24.99 10.83 -25.20
C GLU A 536 24.94 11.62 -26.51
N LYS A 537 25.92 12.50 -26.71
CA LYS A 537 26.16 13.13 -28.01
C LYS A 537 27.02 12.20 -28.87
N ARG A 538 26.51 11.79 -30.03
CA ARG A 538 27.22 10.91 -30.97
C ARG A 538 27.40 11.57 -32.33
N ILE A 539 28.46 11.19 -33.04
CA ILE A 539 28.73 11.61 -34.42
C ILE A 539 28.60 10.38 -35.31
N GLU A 540 27.57 10.37 -36.16
CA GLU A 540 27.36 9.32 -37.14
C GLU A 540 27.31 9.93 -38.55
N GLN A 541 28.11 9.37 -39.47
CA GLN A 541 28.21 9.86 -40.85
C GLN A 541 28.46 11.38 -40.98
N GLY A 542 29.17 11.96 -40.01
CA GLY A 542 29.48 13.40 -39.98
C GLY A 542 28.36 14.31 -39.48
N LYS A 543 27.25 13.76 -38.97
CA LYS A 543 26.17 14.51 -38.31
C LYS A 543 26.17 14.24 -36.81
N GLU A 544 26.03 15.29 -36.03
CA GLU A 544 25.85 15.20 -34.58
C GLU A 544 24.40 14.85 -34.26
N LYS A 545 24.19 13.90 -33.36
CA LYS A 545 22.87 13.52 -32.84
C LYS A 545 22.96 13.22 -31.34
N LEU A 546 21.81 13.29 -30.67
CA LEU A 546 21.65 12.87 -29.28
C LEU A 546 21.04 11.47 -29.27
N VAL A 547 21.55 10.60 -28.41
CA VAL A 547 21.05 9.23 -28.25
C VAL A 547 20.75 8.98 -26.79
N LEU A 548 19.48 8.68 -26.48
CA LEU A 548 19.05 8.16 -25.18
C LEU A 548 19.15 6.63 -25.22
N THR A 549 20.09 6.07 -24.46
CA THR A 549 20.27 4.61 -24.35
C THR A 549 19.91 4.15 -22.95
N ILE A 550 18.80 3.42 -22.79
CA ILE A 550 18.43 2.75 -21.53
C ILE A 550 18.46 1.24 -21.80
N PRO A 551 19.16 0.41 -20.99
CA PRO A 551 19.38 -1.01 -21.29
C PRO A 551 18.13 -1.86 -21.02
N LEU A 552 17.18 -1.78 -21.95
CA LEU A 552 15.89 -2.45 -21.93
C LEU A 552 15.61 -3.10 -23.30
N LYS A 553 15.11 -4.34 -23.25
CA LYS A 553 14.83 -5.18 -24.43
C LYS A 553 13.48 -4.85 -25.12
N ASN A 554 12.71 -3.91 -24.57
CA ASN A 554 11.39 -3.55 -25.05
C ASN A 554 11.02 -2.15 -24.56
N ASP A 555 9.93 -1.60 -25.08
CA ASP A 555 9.34 -0.34 -24.62
C ASP A 555 8.61 -0.51 -23.26
N ALA A 556 9.20 -1.30 -22.35
CA ALA A 556 8.66 -1.46 -21.01
C ALA A 556 8.73 -0.14 -20.24
N LYS A 557 7.68 0.11 -19.47
CA LYS A 557 7.62 1.27 -18.60
C LYS A 557 8.48 1.04 -17.35
N VAL A 558 9.31 2.02 -17.03
CA VAL A 558 10.11 2.11 -15.81
C VAL A 558 9.46 3.09 -14.84
N MET A 559 9.52 2.77 -13.55
CA MET A 559 9.10 3.68 -12.49
C MET A 559 10.08 4.85 -12.38
N CYS A 560 9.59 6.07 -12.26
CA CYS A 560 10.45 7.22 -12.02
C CYS A 560 9.81 8.29 -11.10
N MET A 561 10.67 9.11 -10.54
CA MET A 561 10.35 10.29 -9.74
C MET A 561 11.57 11.21 -9.68
N SER A 562 11.39 12.53 -9.60
CA SER A 562 12.51 13.41 -9.29
C SER A 562 12.98 13.21 -7.85
N VAL A 563 14.31 13.24 -7.64
CA VAL A 563 14.87 13.20 -6.29
C VAL A 563 14.39 14.36 -5.41
N ASP A 564 14.00 15.49 -6.00
CA ASP A 564 13.48 16.65 -5.27
C ASP A 564 12.17 16.36 -4.51
N GLU A 565 11.40 15.34 -4.92
CA GLU A 565 10.16 14.95 -4.23
C GLU A 565 10.41 14.20 -2.92
N LEU A 566 11.63 13.68 -2.73
CA LEU A 566 12.01 13.00 -1.50
C LEU A 566 11.96 13.93 -0.28
N GLY A 567 12.40 15.19 -0.42
CA GLY A 567 12.45 16.11 0.71
C GLY A 567 11.09 16.40 1.33
N PRO A 568 10.09 16.85 0.54
CA PRO A 568 8.72 16.97 1.01
C PRO A 568 8.15 15.65 1.57
N ALA A 569 8.45 14.50 0.95
CA ALA A 569 8.02 13.20 1.45
C ALA A 569 8.57 12.92 2.86
N VAL A 570 9.87 13.16 3.10
CA VAL A 570 10.51 12.97 4.40
C VAL A 570 9.95 13.94 5.45
N ALA A 571 9.70 15.21 5.09
CA ALA A 571 9.07 16.17 6.00
C ALA A 571 7.65 15.72 6.41
N ASN A 572 6.86 15.22 5.46
CA ASN A 572 5.52 14.68 5.73
C ASN A 572 5.56 13.38 6.54
N ILE A 573 6.56 12.52 6.31
CA ILE A 573 6.79 11.35 7.16
C ILE A 573 7.10 11.80 8.59
N PHE A 574 7.98 12.77 8.82
CA PHE A 574 8.27 13.23 10.19
C PHE A 574 7.07 13.89 10.87
N ASP A 575 6.18 14.55 10.13
CA ASP A 575 4.97 15.15 10.68
C ASP A 575 3.98 14.12 11.22
N SER A 576 3.99 12.91 10.67
CA SER A 576 3.09 11.82 11.04
C SER A 576 3.86 10.51 11.20
N TYR A 577 5.04 10.56 11.82
CA TYR A 577 6.01 9.46 11.78
C TYR A 577 5.49 8.18 12.42
N GLN A 578 4.57 8.30 13.38
CA GLN A 578 3.90 7.16 13.95
C GLN A 578 3.17 6.41 12.85
N VAL A 579 2.41 7.10 11.99
CA VAL A 579 1.65 6.51 10.86
C VAL A 579 2.51 5.64 9.95
N TYR A 580 3.78 5.99 9.80
CA TYR A 580 4.69 5.37 8.84
C TYR A 580 5.74 4.45 9.48
N ALA A 581 5.80 4.39 10.81
CA ALA A 581 6.76 3.56 11.52
C ALA A 581 6.58 2.08 11.16
N GLY A 582 7.68 1.37 10.93
CA GLY A 582 7.72 -0.01 10.48
C GLY A 582 7.39 -0.22 8.99
N HIS A 583 6.81 0.77 8.32
CA HIS A 583 6.29 0.61 6.96
C HIS A 583 7.34 0.86 5.88
N GLU A 584 7.17 0.18 4.75
CA GLU A 584 7.84 0.49 3.50
C GLU A 584 6.95 1.39 2.65
N ILE A 585 7.53 2.50 2.19
CA ILE A 585 6.87 3.47 1.32
C ILE A 585 7.64 3.52 0.00
N GLY A 586 7.07 2.90 -1.02
CA GLY A 586 7.59 3.01 -2.38
C GLY A 586 7.12 4.30 -3.04
N LEU A 587 8.06 5.23 -3.25
CA LEU A 587 7.79 6.51 -3.89
C LEU A 587 7.84 6.38 -5.42
N VAL A 588 6.90 6.99 -6.13
CA VAL A 588 6.85 7.06 -7.59
C VAL A 588 5.90 8.18 -8.03
N THR A 589 6.22 8.87 -9.12
CA THR A 589 5.27 9.79 -9.77
C THR A 589 4.75 9.25 -11.09
N ASP A 590 5.57 8.48 -11.82
CA ASP A 590 5.19 7.98 -13.14
C ASP A 590 5.78 6.60 -13.46
N PHE A 591 5.12 5.93 -14.41
CA PHE A 591 5.66 4.78 -15.13
C PHE A 591 5.78 5.16 -16.61
N VAL A 592 7.02 5.26 -17.10
CA VAL A 592 7.32 5.81 -18.44
C VAL A 592 8.16 4.87 -19.28
N SER A 593 7.91 4.82 -20.58
CA SER A 593 8.76 4.11 -21.54
C SER A 593 9.91 5.00 -22.04
N VAL A 594 10.96 4.40 -22.58
CA VAL A 594 12.09 5.15 -23.13
C VAL A 594 11.64 6.03 -24.31
N ALA A 595 10.68 5.54 -25.10
CA ALA A 595 10.08 6.31 -26.18
C ALA A 595 9.31 7.54 -25.64
N GLU A 596 8.49 7.36 -24.60
CA GLU A 596 7.74 8.44 -23.94
C GLU A 596 8.71 9.53 -23.41
N VAL A 597 9.81 9.13 -22.77
CA VAL A 597 10.84 10.05 -22.28
C VAL A 597 11.51 10.82 -23.43
N LYS A 598 11.91 10.11 -24.50
CA LYS A 598 12.52 10.73 -25.68
C LYS A 598 11.58 11.74 -26.34
N ASP A 599 10.31 11.39 -26.53
CA ASP A 599 9.32 12.29 -27.12
C ASP A 599 9.09 13.52 -26.23
N LEU A 600 8.99 13.33 -24.92
CA LEU A 600 8.83 14.41 -23.96
C LEU A 600 10.00 15.40 -23.97
N ILE A 601 11.24 14.91 -23.93
CA ILE A 601 12.44 15.77 -23.95
C ILE A 601 12.54 16.50 -25.30
N ALA A 602 12.31 15.80 -26.41
CA ALA A 602 12.33 16.41 -27.74
C ALA A 602 11.27 17.51 -27.90
N GLU A 603 10.05 17.27 -27.40
CA GLU A 603 8.94 18.24 -27.39
C GLU A 603 9.30 19.51 -26.61
N ILE A 604 9.80 19.36 -25.39
CA ILE A 604 9.99 20.49 -24.46
C ILE A 604 11.27 21.28 -24.74
N PHE A 605 12.37 20.58 -25.01
CA PHE A 605 13.69 21.21 -25.16
C PHE A 605 14.04 21.52 -26.62
N LEU A 606 13.69 20.64 -27.57
CA LEU A 606 14.29 20.68 -28.92
C LEU A 606 13.35 21.24 -29.99
N ALA A 607 12.03 21.02 -29.88
CA ALA A 607 11.06 21.33 -30.94
C ALA A 607 11.03 22.82 -31.38
N ASN A 608 11.42 23.74 -30.49
CA ASN A 608 11.40 25.18 -30.75
C ASN A 608 12.80 25.78 -31.01
N GLU A 609 13.85 24.96 -31.06
CA GLU A 609 15.24 25.40 -31.20
C GLU A 609 15.70 25.25 -32.66
N LYS A 610 16.09 26.36 -33.29
CA LYS A 610 16.33 26.44 -34.76
C LYS A 610 17.41 25.48 -35.29
N ASP A 611 18.37 25.13 -34.45
CA ASP A 611 19.52 24.28 -34.80
C ASP A 611 19.68 23.11 -33.80
N ALA A 612 18.59 22.68 -33.16
CA ALA A 612 18.63 21.56 -32.23
C ALA A 612 19.02 20.24 -32.93
N MET A 613 19.83 19.45 -32.24
CA MET A 613 20.13 18.08 -32.63
C MET A 613 18.87 17.21 -32.53
N THR A 614 18.81 16.14 -33.33
CA THR A 614 17.75 15.12 -33.18
C THR A 614 18.06 14.21 -32.00
N LEU A 615 17.03 13.90 -31.20
CA LEU A 615 17.10 12.91 -30.13
C LEU A 615 16.52 11.58 -30.60
N GLU A 616 17.35 10.55 -30.60
CA GLU A 616 17.01 9.17 -30.96
C GLU A 616 17.12 8.25 -29.75
N THR A 617 16.51 7.07 -29.83
CA THR A 617 16.68 5.99 -28.85
C THR A 617 17.47 4.85 -29.46
N GLU A 618 18.29 4.21 -28.64
CA GLU A 618 19.00 2.97 -29.01
C GLU A 618 18.52 1.83 -28.11
N GLU A 619 18.08 0.74 -28.74
CA GLU A 619 17.68 -0.47 -28.01
C GLU A 619 18.91 -1.33 -27.73
N VAL A 620 19.19 -1.57 -26.45
CA VAL A 620 20.28 -2.44 -25.99
C VAL A 620 19.69 -3.36 -24.93
N SER A 621 19.90 -4.67 -25.07
CA SER A 621 19.44 -5.61 -24.05
C SER A 621 20.26 -5.46 -22.76
N SER A 622 19.68 -5.78 -21.61
CA SER A 622 20.39 -5.72 -20.34
C SER A 622 21.61 -6.65 -20.31
N ASP A 623 21.51 -7.83 -20.94
CA ASP A 623 22.62 -8.79 -21.06
C ASP A 623 23.77 -8.21 -21.88
N ASP A 624 23.47 -7.67 -23.08
CA ASP A 624 24.49 -7.03 -23.94
C ASP A 624 25.13 -5.83 -23.24
N TRP A 625 24.35 -5.06 -22.48
CA TRP A 625 24.85 -3.94 -21.71
C TRP A 625 25.80 -4.38 -20.60
N ILE A 626 25.45 -5.44 -19.85
CA ILE A 626 26.28 -6.00 -18.79
C ILE A 626 27.59 -6.57 -19.37
N GLU A 627 27.53 -7.23 -20.52
CA GLU A 627 28.71 -7.75 -21.21
C GLU A 627 29.62 -6.64 -21.76
N ALA A 628 29.04 -5.54 -22.25
CA ALA A 628 29.77 -4.48 -22.95
C ALA A 628 30.41 -3.41 -22.05
N LYS A 629 30.01 -3.31 -20.77
CA LYS A 629 30.55 -2.30 -19.83
C LYS A 629 31.54 -2.96 -18.89
N ASP A 630 32.59 -2.27 -18.46
CA ASP A 630 33.57 -2.79 -17.47
C ASP A 630 33.48 -2.13 -16.09
N THR A 631 32.54 -1.20 -15.92
CA THR A 631 32.38 -0.38 -14.72
C THR A 631 31.05 -0.70 -14.01
N TYR A 632 30.76 0.04 -12.93
CA TYR A 632 29.46 0.01 -12.23
C TYR A 632 28.23 0.19 -13.16
N MET A 633 28.43 0.66 -14.39
CA MET A 633 27.38 0.69 -15.41
C MET A 633 26.76 -0.68 -15.66
N LYS A 634 27.43 -1.81 -15.36
CA LYS A 634 26.81 -3.14 -15.36
C LYS A 634 25.58 -3.21 -14.45
N ASP A 635 25.66 -2.61 -13.27
CA ASP A 635 24.58 -2.61 -12.27
C ASP A 635 23.33 -1.90 -12.80
N LEU A 636 23.49 -0.88 -13.65
CA LEU A 636 22.36 -0.21 -14.30
C LEU A 636 21.63 -1.15 -15.26
N GLY A 637 22.36 -1.99 -16.01
CA GLY A 637 21.75 -3.00 -16.89
C GLY A 637 20.85 -3.95 -16.09
N GLN A 638 21.37 -4.45 -14.96
CA GLN A 638 20.65 -5.33 -14.06
C GLN A 638 19.46 -4.63 -13.36
N MET A 639 19.64 -3.37 -12.96
CA MET A 639 18.60 -2.54 -12.36
C MET A 639 17.45 -2.29 -13.31
N PHE A 640 17.72 -1.88 -14.54
CA PHE A 640 16.68 -1.66 -15.56
C PHE A 640 16.04 -2.97 -15.98
N ALA A 641 16.79 -4.07 -16.05
CA ALA A 641 16.21 -5.40 -16.18
C ALA A 641 15.16 -5.58 -15.09
N TYR A 642 15.53 -5.53 -13.81
CA TYR A 642 14.60 -5.69 -12.69
C TYR A 642 13.40 -4.72 -12.73
N MET A 643 13.63 -3.41 -12.90
CA MET A 643 12.56 -2.39 -12.89
C MET A 643 11.56 -2.55 -14.06
N SER A 644 11.98 -3.18 -15.16
CA SER A 644 11.13 -3.46 -16.31
C SER A 644 10.36 -4.79 -16.22
N HIS A 645 10.63 -5.61 -15.18
CA HIS A 645 9.89 -6.85 -14.93
C HIS A 645 8.43 -6.60 -14.52
N SER A 646 7.75 -7.70 -14.14
CA SER A 646 6.31 -7.82 -13.92
C SER A 646 5.68 -6.70 -13.09
N ASP A 647 4.36 -6.53 -13.25
CA ASP A 647 3.57 -5.59 -12.46
C ASP A 647 3.78 -5.76 -10.95
N ALA A 648 4.13 -6.96 -10.47
CA ALA A 648 4.47 -7.20 -9.07
C ALA A 648 5.69 -6.40 -8.55
N VAL A 649 6.70 -6.13 -9.40
CA VAL A 649 7.82 -5.25 -9.05
C VAL A 649 7.36 -3.79 -8.98
N LYS A 650 6.44 -3.41 -9.87
CA LYS A 650 5.89 -2.05 -9.98
C LYS A 650 4.90 -1.73 -8.86
N MET A 651 4.07 -2.68 -8.44
CA MET A 651 3.05 -2.56 -7.38
C MET A 651 3.61 -2.20 -6.00
N ARG A 652 4.92 -2.38 -5.76
CA ARG A 652 5.56 -1.90 -4.52
C ARG A 652 5.64 -0.38 -4.44
N ARG A 653 5.47 0.31 -5.57
CA ARG A 653 5.28 1.76 -5.62
C ARG A 653 3.86 2.07 -6.09
N SER A 654 3.26 3.11 -5.53
CA SER A 654 1.93 3.57 -5.91
C SER A 654 1.94 5.07 -6.07
N ILE A 655 1.52 5.54 -7.25
CA ILE A 655 1.37 6.97 -7.55
C ILE A 655 0.36 7.56 -6.57
N ALA A 656 -0.80 6.91 -6.37
CA ALA A 656 -1.83 7.38 -5.46
C ALA A 656 -1.30 7.54 -4.01
N LYS A 657 -0.51 6.58 -3.52
CA LYS A 657 0.12 6.70 -2.18
C LYS A 657 1.15 7.81 -2.12
N THR A 658 1.97 7.96 -3.17
CA THR A 658 2.98 9.03 -3.24
C THR A 658 2.31 10.40 -3.27
N MET A 659 1.26 10.59 -4.07
CA MET A 659 0.50 11.84 -4.14
C MET A 659 -0.28 12.12 -2.85
N LYS A 660 -0.74 11.08 -2.13
CA LYS A 660 -1.32 11.27 -0.79
C LYS A 660 -0.26 11.78 0.20
N LEU A 661 0.95 11.23 0.13
CA LEU A 661 2.06 11.65 0.99
C LEU A 661 2.61 13.03 0.57
N VAL A 662 2.67 13.33 -0.71
CA VAL A 662 3.19 14.58 -1.28
C VAL A 662 2.21 15.07 -2.36
N PRO A 663 1.17 15.83 -1.99
CA PRO A 663 0.14 16.29 -2.93
C PRO A 663 0.65 17.12 -4.10
N GLU A 664 1.77 17.81 -3.90
CA GLU A 664 2.42 18.66 -4.90
C GLU A 664 3.52 17.91 -5.68
N ALA A 665 3.63 16.58 -5.54
CA ALA A 665 4.65 15.81 -6.24
C ALA A 665 4.45 15.93 -7.74
N ARG A 666 5.56 16.22 -8.44
CA ARG A 666 5.51 16.55 -9.87
C ARG A 666 5.67 15.29 -10.70
N ALA A 667 4.69 15.04 -11.55
CA ALA A 667 4.82 14.05 -12.60
C ALA A 667 5.95 14.43 -13.58
N LEU A 668 6.52 13.47 -14.29
CA LEU A 668 7.71 13.62 -15.14
C LEU A 668 7.57 14.80 -16.10
N ARG A 669 6.42 14.92 -16.78
CA ARG A 669 6.16 16.06 -17.69
C ARG A 669 6.27 17.40 -16.98
N GLN A 670 5.60 17.56 -15.84
CA GLN A 670 5.62 18.80 -15.07
C GLN A 670 7.04 19.11 -14.58
N TRP A 671 7.77 18.10 -14.13
CA TRP A 671 9.15 18.26 -13.70
C TRP A 671 10.08 18.67 -14.86
N VAL A 672 9.96 18.04 -16.04
CA VAL A 672 10.73 18.39 -17.24
C VAL A 672 10.41 19.81 -17.71
N GLU A 673 9.15 20.23 -17.70
CA GLU A 673 8.72 21.59 -18.04
C GLU A 673 9.31 22.64 -17.10
N GLN A 674 9.30 22.38 -15.79
CA GLN A 674 9.90 23.27 -14.79
C GLN A 674 11.43 23.36 -14.92
N ASN A 675 12.07 22.30 -15.41
CA ASN A 675 13.51 22.24 -15.62
C ASN A 675 13.96 22.58 -17.05
N ARG A 676 13.06 23.10 -17.90
CA ARG A 676 13.39 23.46 -19.29
C ARG A 676 14.56 24.44 -19.41
N GLU A 677 14.67 25.36 -18.45
CA GLU A 677 15.73 26.37 -18.41
C GLU A 677 16.94 25.96 -17.55
N ASN A 678 16.99 24.70 -17.10
CA ASN A 678 18.13 24.18 -16.34
C ASN A 678 19.38 24.16 -17.23
N VAL A 679 20.39 24.94 -16.85
CA VAL A 679 21.63 25.11 -17.63
C VAL A 679 22.34 23.78 -17.89
N ALA A 680 22.44 22.90 -16.89
CA ALA A 680 23.14 21.62 -17.04
C ALA A 680 22.42 20.70 -18.04
N PHE A 681 21.08 20.65 -17.99
CA PHE A 681 20.30 19.86 -18.95
C PHE A 681 20.38 20.44 -20.36
N ARG A 682 20.28 21.77 -20.50
CA ARG A 682 20.44 22.46 -21.79
C ARG A 682 21.82 22.20 -22.40
N GLU A 683 22.89 22.35 -21.63
CA GLU A 683 24.27 22.08 -22.07
C GLU A 683 24.44 20.62 -22.53
N LYS A 684 23.84 19.67 -21.80
CA LYS A 684 23.88 18.24 -22.15
C LYS A 684 23.17 17.94 -23.47
N LEU A 685 22.12 18.69 -23.78
CA LEU A 685 21.40 18.65 -25.06
C LEU A 685 22.07 19.52 -26.15
N GLY A 686 23.21 20.15 -25.86
CA GLY A 686 23.93 21.04 -26.78
C GLY A 686 23.18 22.35 -27.09
N LEU A 687 22.25 22.74 -26.23
CA LEU A 687 21.53 24.01 -26.29
C LEU A 687 22.32 25.09 -25.55
N ARG A 688 22.22 26.34 -26.04
CA ARG A 688 22.87 27.51 -25.43
C ARG A 688 21.91 28.31 -24.55
#